data_AF-A0A8H3ZR39-F1
#
_entry.id   AF-A0A8H3ZR39-F1
#
_cell.length_a   1.000
_cell.length_b   1.000
_cell.length_c   1.000
_cell.angle_alpha   90.00
_cell.angle_beta   90.00
_cell.angle_gamma   90.00
#
_symmetry.space_group_name_H-M   'P 1'
#
loop_
_entity.id
_entity.type
_entity.pdbx_description
1 polymer ?
#
loop_
_entity_poly.entity_id
_entity_poly.type
_entity_poly.pdbx_seq_one_letter_code
_entity_poly.pdbx_strand_id
1 'polypeptide(L)'
;MSPPQSSPPTPWRGFTPRAKGYNPDASIALVGIRGTGRSTLAVMASGALGFRLLDADQHFFQVTGLSRAAYKAEHGAVEYRREELRLMRTVLFDNPTRAVIACGPGAVEGTGQTWLSEYAQTHPVIYVLRDAEEIKRHLRVWDTEAISRLIYLSGPTHRSLSNFEFYNISDSYGQVADHVSGSGQQSPRSLALKRVEHDFLELLFRITNRDHHESGLYHVSHGTPSLAPEHRPFTYSLTLPMMDVDNAGPLLRDINTTADVAELVISLREMRARSPNFDEPVANFISRQYYAVKRYTRLPVIFNVQFDDSCPRQDLVYYLRLIDHGLRLAPEYLCVDLSCGEQILKSIITARGTAKIIGQYTDNTVLEHGWDNPALTAHAQLAERLGCDIVRICREADSTTDNFAAKYFIQSNAADFKIPLIAYNTGRLGRMSCYLNQIFSPVTDPLLRSITSSPLNDTLLTIQEAQKALYSSFLLDPMYFGIYGINVLQSLSPAMHNAAFESCGMPHEYKIFQHPTVNHLRHLISDENFGGASITAPFKKEVFALVDLTSPEAQAIGAVNTLIPLRSASIDSLIDRNRTGPVAALYGDNTDWIGIHTCIRQNLSPINGVKRRTTALVVGAGGMARAAMYALLRLGVRNIFIHNRTLKHAEEMLRHFQGYCSKNGRGSQSRSSSRSSGNSAEGTPDSTTEIPAMTLLSSKSDPWPENFDRPTIIVSCISTFAKDGQPSADTSLPADWLASPTGGVAIELSYMPLEPPLLKQVREMSDQGWIAVDGLKVLPEQGIKQFELFTARKAPGNIMRDEILKAYKFLLPIMNTDASSREGLRKNFFIFGHNISHTLSPTLHNTGFRELGLPHHYQIHQTVSVDDTVKDIIQRDNFGGASVTFPHKLQIGRLLDSVTDFADKIGAVNTVVVDTDPTSGERRLVGDNTDWHGIKRCIAKSELQDLQSSAALVLGAGGAARAACFAIRELGISEVLIVNRTASKAYDMAINFPGIKEVHVFETLEEAVVDRQRHDASVKPLRVVVACVPADDLGSEKIPAALFSRADSGVLVEMAYRPQVTGMMFVASLHEGWRIFRGVDVLEEQAYAQFELWTGRKAPMEVMRAAMQAKIKENEQATSSK
;
A
#
# COMPACT_ATOMS: atom_id res chain seq x y z
N MET A 1 -0.65 31.55 -36.02
CA MET A 1 -0.80 30.98 -37.37
C MET A 1 -2.13 30.27 -37.44
N SER A 2 -2.94 30.52 -38.48
CA SER A 2 -4.19 29.80 -38.72
C SER A 2 -3.94 28.29 -38.79
N PRO A 3 -4.80 27.43 -38.21
CA PRO A 3 -4.65 25.99 -38.36
C PRO A 3 -4.68 25.63 -39.86
N PRO A 4 -3.78 24.77 -40.35
CA PRO A 4 -3.80 24.34 -41.74
C PRO A 4 -5.16 23.68 -42.03
N GLN A 5 -5.73 24.00 -43.20
CA GLN A 5 -7.01 23.46 -43.67
C GLN A 5 -7.04 21.94 -43.48
N SER A 6 -8.05 21.44 -42.78
CA SER A 6 -8.25 20.03 -42.53
C SER A 6 -8.31 19.27 -43.86
N SER A 7 -7.37 18.36 -44.05
CA SER A 7 -7.41 17.42 -45.16
C SER A 7 -8.73 16.64 -45.10
N PRO A 8 -9.38 16.32 -46.24
CA PRO A 8 -10.59 15.51 -46.22
C PRO A 8 -10.29 14.15 -45.54
N PRO A 9 -11.25 13.60 -44.78
CA PRO A 9 -11.03 12.35 -44.06
C PRO A 9 -10.68 11.24 -45.05
N THR A 10 -9.55 10.56 -44.83
CA THR A 10 -9.17 9.39 -45.62
C THR A 10 -10.24 8.31 -45.45
N PRO A 11 -10.62 7.57 -46.51
CA PRO A 11 -11.54 6.45 -46.38
C PRO A 11 -10.96 5.40 -45.43
N TRP A 12 -11.82 4.78 -44.62
CA TRP A 12 -11.44 3.67 -43.75
C TRP A 12 -10.94 2.49 -44.59
N ARG A 13 -9.69 2.06 -44.38
CA ARG A 13 -9.04 0.99 -45.15
C ARG A 13 -9.05 -0.37 -44.44
N GLY A 14 -9.79 -0.50 -43.34
CA GLY A 14 -9.75 -1.67 -42.46
C GLY A 14 -8.73 -1.53 -41.33
N PHE A 15 -8.70 -2.53 -40.46
CA PHE A 15 -7.77 -2.60 -39.34
C PHE A 15 -6.36 -2.96 -39.80
N THR A 16 -5.35 -2.44 -39.11
CA THR A 16 -3.96 -2.81 -39.36
C THR A 16 -3.76 -4.28 -38.96
N PRO A 17 -3.24 -5.16 -39.84
CA PRO A 17 -2.99 -6.56 -39.50
C PRO A 17 -1.96 -6.66 -38.37
N ARG A 18 -2.29 -7.43 -37.34
CA ARG A 18 -1.40 -7.75 -36.21
C ARG A 18 -1.44 -9.25 -35.96
N ALA A 19 -0.28 -9.88 -35.87
CA ALA A 19 -0.21 -11.30 -35.54
C ALA A 19 -0.75 -11.52 -34.11
N LYS A 20 -1.44 -12.64 -33.87
CA LYS A 20 -1.86 -13.06 -32.52
C LYS A 20 -0.67 -13.32 -31.59
N GLY A 21 0.50 -13.59 -32.15
CA GLY A 21 1.78 -13.68 -31.46
C GLY A 21 2.91 -13.79 -32.49
N TYR A 22 3.93 -12.97 -32.35
CA TYR A 22 5.15 -13.09 -33.15
C TYR A 22 5.99 -14.27 -32.62
N ASN A 23 6.89 -14.81 -33.45
CA ASN A 23 7.85 -15.81 -32.97
C ASN A 23 8.65 -15.21 -31.78
N PRO A 24 8.77 -15.89 -30.62
CA PRO A 24 9.51 -15.36 -29.47
C PRO A 24 10.96 -14.98 -29.80
N ASP A 25 11.58 -15.64 -30.77
CA ASP A 25 12.93 -15.34 -31.25
C ASP A 25 12.95 -14.33 -32.42
N ALA A 26 11.82 -13.78 -32.87
CA ALA A 26 11.79 -12.80 -33.95
C ALA A 26 12.54 -11.51 -33.56
N SER A 27 13.31 -10.99 -34.50
CA SER A 27 14.01 -9.71 -34.31
C SER A 27 13.04 -8.52 -34.26
N ILE A 28 13.33 -7.56 -33.37
CA ILE A 28 12.46 -6.42 -33.07
C ILE A 28 13.06 -5.15 -33.66
N ALA A 29 12.30 -4.40 -34.45
CA ALA A 29 12.76 -3.16 -35.06
C ALA A 29 12.12 -1.93 -34.40
N LEU A 30 12.95 -0.94 -34.04
CA LEU A 30 12.51 0.32 -33.46
C LEU A 30 12.68 1.46 -34.47
N VAL A 31 11.63 2.24 -34.67
CA VAL A 31 11.61 3.40 -35.57
C VAL A 31 11.17 4.66 -34.83
N GLY A 32 11.54 5.83 -35.35
CA GLY A 32 11.23 7.12 -34.75
C GLY A 32 12.30 8.16 -35.06
N ILE A 33 11.99 9.41 -34.77
CA ILE A 33 12.93 10.52 -34.98
C ILE A 33 14.07 10.49 -33.96
N ARG A 34 15.19 11.14 -34.30
CA ARG A 34 16.35 11.24 -33.40
C ARG A 34 15.94 11.93 -32.08
N GLY A 35 16.45 11.43 -30.96
CA GLY A 35 16.22 12.00 -29.62
C GLY A 35 15.02 11.43 -28.85
N THR A 36 14.22 10.54 -29.46
CA THR A 36 13.09 9.86 -28.78
C THR A 36 13.53 8.80 -27.77
N GLY A 37 14.83 8.47 -27.70
CA GLY A 37 15.39 7.47 -26.77
C GLY A 37 15.50 6.05 -27.36
N ARG A 38 15.29 5.89 -28.67
CA ARG A 38 15.32 4.60 -29.36
C ARG A 38 16.56 3.75 -29.07
N SER A 39 17.78 4.28 -29.21
CA SER A 39 19.00 3.49 -28.96
C SER A 39 19.10 3.03 -27.51
N THR A 40 18.65 3.86 -26.55
CA THR A 40 18.58 3.49 -25.12
C THR A 40 17.59 2.34 -24.90
N LEU A 41 16.39 2.43 -25.48
CA LEU A 41 15.38 1.36 -25.41
C LEU A 41 15.89 0.07 -26.07
N ALA A 42 16.63 0.18 -27.18
CA ALA A 42 17.22 -0.97 -27.85
C ALA A 42 18.25 -1.69 -26.96
N VAL A 43 19.08 -0.94 -26.22
CA VAL A 43 20.03 -1.49 -25.23
C VAL A 43 19.28 -2.22 -24.10
N MET A 44 18.21 -1.61 -23.56
CA MET A 44 17.39 -2.24 -22.51
C MET A 44 16.77 -3.55 -22.98
N ALA A 45 16.14 -3.55 -24.16
CA ALA A 45 15.54 -4.75 -24.74
C ALA A 45 16.58 -5.82 -25.06
N SER A 46 17.72 -5.46 -25.64
CA SER A 46 18.83 -6.39 -25.91
C SER A 46 19.32 -7.06 -24.62
N GLY A 47 19.51 -6.29 -23.55
CA GLY A 47 19.93 -6.80 -22.25
C GLY A 47 18.89 -7.74 -21.62
N ALA A 48 17.61 -7.37 -21.64
CA ALA A 48 16.55 -8.15 -21.04
C ALA A 48 16.21 -9.44 -21.82
N LEU A 49 16.22 -9.39 -23.16
CA LEU A 49 15.91 -10.53 -24.03
C LEU A 49 17.12 -11.43 -24.29
N GLY A 50 18.33 -10.97 -23.98
CA GLY A 50 19.58 -11.63 -24.38
C GLY A 50 19.79 -11.65 -25.90
N PHE A 51 19.22 -10.65 -26.60
CA PHE A 51 19.30 -10.50 -28.06
C PHE A 51 20.50 -9.63 -28.44
N ARG A 52 21.03 -9.80 -29.64
CA ARG A 52 22.11 -8.95 -30.16
C ARG A 52 21.57 -7.56 -30.48
N LEU A 53 22.25 -6.52 -30.01
CA LEU A 53 21.95 -5.14 -30.36
C LEU A 53 22.54 -4.80 -31.74
N LEU A 54 21.72 -4.27 -32.65
CA LEU A 54 22.12 -3.74 -33.94
C LEU A 54 21.66 -2.28 -34.04
N ASP A 55 22.57 -1.34 -33.79
CA ASP A 55 22.31 0.08 -34.01
C ASP A 55 22.76 0.47 -35.42
N ALA A 56 21.82 0.96 -36.25
CA ALA A 56 22.08 1.27 -37.65
C ALA A 56 23.06 2.44 -37.84
N ASP A 57 23.24 3.33 -36.87
CA ASP A 57 24.23 4.40 -36.93
C ASP A 57 25.63 3.85 -36.59
N GLN A 58 25.70 3.00 -35.56
CA GLN A 58 26.96 2.33 -35.18
C GLN A 58 27.43 1.34 -36.26
N HIS A 59 26.52 0.57 -36.84
CA HIS A 59 26.82 -0.37 -37.91
C HIS A 59 27.30 0.36 -39.18
N PHE A 60 26.71 1.52 -39.51
CA PHE A 60 27.19 2.36 -40.60
C PHE A 60 28.64 2.81 -40.38
N PHE A 61 28.96 3.26 -39.16
CA PHE A 61 30.32 3.64 -38.79
C PHE A 61 31.30 2.46 -38.83
N GLN A 62 30.90 1.28 -38.35
CA GLN A 62 31.74 0.08 -38.36
C GLN A 62 32.10 -0.39 -39.77
N VAL A 63 31.16 -0.29 -40.72
CA VAL A 63 31.39 -0.74 -42.11
C VAL A 63 32.14 0.31 -42.93
N THR A 64 31.83 1.59 -42.76
CA THR A 64 32.40 2.67 -43.60
C THR A 64 33.61 3.36 -42.99
N GLY A 65 33.86 3.18 -41.68
CA GLY A 65 34.86 3.94 -40.92
C GLY A 65 34.49 5.41 -40.66
N LEU A 66 33.36 5.89 -41.21
CA LEU A 66 32.92 7.28 -41.16
C LEU A 66 31.53 7.41 -40.56
N SER A 67 31.27 8.54 -39.89
CA SER A 67 29.90 8.86 -39.48
C SER A 67 29.04 9.15 -40.73
N ARG A 68 27.72 8.96 -40.64
CA ARG A 68 26.79 9.28 -41.74
C ARG A 68 26.95 10.70 -42.30
N ALA A 69 27.18 11.67 -41.41
CA ALA A 69 27.39 13.07 -41.79
C ALA A 69 28.72 13.27 -42.54
N ALA A 70 29.80 12.64 -42.05
CA ALA A 70 31.11 12.69 -42.71
C ALA A 70 31.08 11.97 -44.06
N TYR A 71 30.50 10.78 -44.13
CA TYR A 71 30.36 10.00 -45.37
C TYR A 71 29.55 10.76 -46.44
N LYS A 72 28.45 11.42 -46.03
CA LYS A 72 27.65 12.26 -46.94
C LYS A 72 28.43 13.47 -47.45
N ALA A 73 29.27 14.08 -46.61
CA ALA A 73 30.10 15.21 -47.02
C ALA A 73 31.22 14.78 -48.00
N GLU A 74 31.78 13.58 -47.82
CA GLU A 74 32.88 13.05 -48.64
C GLU A 74 32.42 12.46 -49.98
N HIS A 75 31.37 11.63 -49.97
CA HIS A 75 30.93 10.86 -51.15
C HIS A 75 29.64 11.42 -51.81
N GLY A 76 29.07 12.48 -51.24
CA GLY A 76 27.85 13.10 -51.74
C GLY A 76 26.56 12.34 -51.35
N ALA A 77 25.41 12.98 -51.60
CA ALA A 77 24.11 12.51 -51.12
C ALA A 77 23.61 11.21 -51.81
N VAL A 78 23.97 11.00 -53.09
CA VAL A 78 23.51 9.84 -53.87
C VAL A 78 24.20 8.57 -53.39
N GLU A 79 25.53 8.59 -53.21
CA GLU A 79 26.27 7.42 -52.74
C GLU A 79 25.95 7.12 -51.28
N TYR A 80 25.81 8.15 -50.43
CA TYR A 80 25.30 8.01 -49.06
C TYR A 80 23.96 7.26 -49.03
N ARG A 81 23.00 7.64 -49.88
CA ARG A 81 21.68 6.99 -49.97
C ARG A 81 21.78 5.54 -50.40
N ARG A 82 22.61 5.23 -51.40
CA ARG A 82 22.82 3.86 -51.87
C ARG A 82 23.37 2.98 -50.75
N GLU A 83 24.41 3.44 -50.06
CA GLU A 83 25.05 2.67 -49.00
C GLU A 83 24.16 2.54 -47.75
N GLU A 84 23.42 3.60 -47.39
CA GLU A 84 22.41 3.57 -46.31
C GLU A 84 21.34 2.49 -46.56
N LEU A 85 20.81 2.43 -47.79
CA LEU A 85 19.80 1.43 -48.15
C LEU A 85 20.39 0.00 -48.20
N ARG A 86 21.60 -0.17 -48.72
CA ARG A 86 22.29 -1.47 -48.73
C ARG A 86 22.43 -2.02 -47.32
N LEU A 87 22.94 -1.20 -46.40
CA LEU A 87 23.13 -1.58 -45.00
C LEU A 87 21.81 -1.82 -44.28
N MET A 88 20.78 -1.02 -44.56
CA MET A 88 19.45 -1.23 -43.98
C MET A 88 18.87 -2.61 -44.34
N ARG A 89 18.98 -3.02 -45.62
CA ARG A 89 18.47 -4.32 -46.07
C ARG A 89 19.17 -5.46 -45.34
N THR A 90 20.50 -5.40 -45.23
CA THR A 90 21.31 -6.37 -44.46
C THR A 90 20.90 -6.40 -42.99
N VAL A 91 20.76 -5.23 -42.35
CA VAL A 91 20.40 -5.15 -40.93
C VAL A 91 19.04 -5.79 -40.65
N LEU A 92 18.02 -5.56 -41.50
CA LEU A 92 16.68 -6.12 -41.31
C LEU A 92 16.59 -7.61 -41.68
N PHE A 93 17.02 -7.99 -42.89
CA PHE A 93 16.71 -9.31 -43.43
C PHE A 93 17.77 -10.38 -43.20
N ASP A 94 19.04 -10.00 -43.00
CA ASP A 94 20.10 -10.96 -42.67
C ASP A 94 20.12 -11.31 -41.17
N ASN A 95 19.27 -10.66 -40.38
CA ASN A 95 19.17 -10.82 -38.92
C ASN A 95 17.72 -11.09 -38.48
N PRO A 96 17.05 -12.14 -39.01
CA PRO A 96 15.61 -12.34 -38.80
C PRO A 96 15.25 -12.78 -37.38
N THR A 97 16.21 -13.29 -36.60
CA THR A 97 16.02 -13.76 -35.24
C THR A 97 17.04 -13.20 -34.25
N ARG A 98 16.60 -13.07 -32.99
CA ARG A 98 17.40 -12.72 -31.80
C ARG A 98 18.21 -11.43 -31.93
N ALA A 99 17.71 -10.45 -32.67
CA ALA A 99 18.28 -9.10 -32.74
C ALA A 99 17.29 -8.01 -32.31
N VAL A 100 17.80 -6.96 -31.67
CA VAL A 100 17.06 -5.70 -31.44
C VAL A 100 17.70 -4.63 -32.32
N ILE A 101 16.91 -4.10 -33.24
CA ILE A 101 17.37 -3.22 -34.32
C ILE A 101 16.91 -1.79 -34.06
N ALA A 102 17.86 -0.87 -33.83
CA ALA A 102 17.58 0.56 -33.83
C ALA A 102 17.78 1.11 -35.25
N CYS A 103 16.70 1.34 -35.99
CA CYS A 103 16.74 1.64 -37.43
C CYS A 103 17.40 3.01 -37.75
N GLY A 104 17.93 3.20 -38.96
CA GLY A 104 18.39 4.53 -39.40
C GLY A 104 17.25 5.42 -39.88
N PRO A 105 17.49 6.71 -40.16
CA PRO A 105 16.51 7.59 -40.81
C PRO A 105 16.09 7.08 -42.21
N GLY A 106 16.98 6.43 -42.95
CA GLY A 106 16.63 5.78 -44.23
C GLY A 106 15.56 4.70 -44.16
N ALA A 107 15.17 4.23 -42.95
CA ALA A 107 14.13 3.22 -42.80
C ALA A 107 12.72 3.69 -43.14
N VAL A 108 12.48 5.00 -43.07
CA VAL A 108 11.16 5.60 -43.32
C VAL A 108 11.14 6.42 -44.62
N GLU A 109 12.12 6.24 -45.50
CA GLU A 109 12.27 6.99 -46.74
C GLU A 109 12.52 6.07 -47.96
N GLY A 110 11.98 6.44 -49.12
CA GLY A 110 12.22 5.73 -50.39
C GLY A 110 11.91 4.23 -50.32
N THR A 111 12.81 3.40 -50.83
CA THR A 111 12.67 1.92 -50.82
C THR A 111 12.70 1.32 -49.41
N GLY A 112 13.22 2.05 -48.42
CA GLY A 112 13.20 1.62 -47.01
C GLY A 112 11.78 1.43 -46.49
N GLN A 113 10.83 2.25 -46.94
CA GLN A 113 9.42 2.13 -46.56
C GLN A 113 8.84 0.78 -47.00
N THR A 114 9.15 0.33 -48.23
CA THR A 114 8.69 -0.96 -48.76
C THR A 114 9.23 -2.10 -47.92
N TRP A 115 10.53 -2.09 -47.60
CA TRP A 115 11.16 -3.13 -46.78
C TRP A 115 10.64 -3.16 -45.36
N LEU A 116 10.43 -2.00 -44.74
CA LEU A 116 9.91 -1.94 -43.39
C LEU A 116 8.44 -2.41 -43.33
N SER A 117 7.64 -2.07 -44.35
CA SER A 117 6.27 -2.55 -44.49
C SER A 117 6.20 -4.06 -44.70
N GLU A 118 7.11 -4.64 -45.49
CA GLU A 118 7.27 -6.09 -45.67
C GLU A 118 7.69 -6.75 -44.35
N TYR A 119 8.70 -6.20 -43.67
CA TYR A 119 9.21 -6.70 -42.40
C TYR A 119 8.14 -6.70 -41.30
N ALA A 120 7.31 -5.65 -41.22
CA ALA A 120 6.21 -5.53 -40.26
C ALA A 120 5.12 -6.62 -40.39
N GLN A 121 5.06 -7.34 -41.50
CA GLN A 121 4.11 -8.46 -41.67
C GLN A 121 4.49 -9.67 -40.81
N THR A 122 5.80 -9.87 -40.57
CA THR A 122 6.35 -11.05 -39.91
C THR A 122 7.11 -10.75 -38.62
N HIS A 123 7.46 -9.47 -38.39
CA HIS A 123 8.26 -9.03 -37.25
C HIS A 123 7.64 -7.82 -36.55
N PRO A 124 7.86 -7.66 -35.23
CA PRO A 124 7.39 -6.48 -34.52
C PRO A 124 8.16 -5.23 -34.93
N VAL A 125 7.45 -4.22 -35.45
CA VAL A 125 7.97 -2.87 -35.68
C VAL A 125 7.30 -1.87 -34.74
N ILE A 126 8.09 -1.20 -33.90
CA ILE A 126 7.62 -0.29 -32.85
C ILE A 126 8.01 1.15 -33.16
N TYR A 127 7.02 2.03 -33.26
CA TYR A 127 7.23 3.46 -33.38
C TYR A 127 7.41 4.10 -31.99
N VAL A 128 8.57 4.73 -31.76
CA VAL A 128 8.93 5.38 -30.49
C VAL A 128 8.71 6.89 -30.58
N LEU A 129 7.86 7.44 -29.70
CA LEU A 129 7.56 8.87 -29.59
C LEU A 129 8.09 9.46 -28.28
N ARG A 130 8.22 10.79 -28.25
CA ARG A 130 8.59 11.55 -27.06
C ARG A 130 8.15 13.01 -27.21
N ASP A 131 7.89 13.69 -26.08
CA ASP A 131 7.56 15.12 -26.07
C ASP A 131 8.65 15.96 -26.76
N ALA A 132 8.24 16.95 -27.55
CA ALA A 132 9.15 17.79 -28.32
C ALA A 132 10.17 18.53 -27.41
N GLU A 133 9.73 18.99 -26.24
CA GLU A 133 10.58 19.70 -25.27
C GLU A 133 11.67 18.78 -24.68
N GLU A 134 11.36 17.49 -24.52
CA GLU A 134 12.31 16.50 -24.02
C GLU A 134 13.34 16.11 -25.08
N ILE A 135 12.91 16.02 -26.35
CA ILE A 135 13.81 15.83 -27.49
C ILE A 135 14.77 17.01 -27.60
N LYS A 136 14.27 18.25 -27.46
CA LYS A 136 15.11 19.46 -27.43
C LYS A 136 16.12 19.40 -26.29
N ARG A 137 15.69 19.08 -25.07
CA ARG A 137 16.58 18.98 -23.89
C ARG A 137 17.71 17.97 -24.12
N HIS A 138 17.42 16.88 -24.81
CA HIS A 138 18.39 15.84 -25.13
C HIS A 138 19.35 16.23 -26.26
N LEU A 139 18.83 16.77 -27.37
CA LEU A 139 19.63 17.06 -28.56
C LEU A 139 20.36 18.41 -28.50
N ARG A 140 19.86 19.39 -27.74
CA ARG A 140 20.41 20.76 -27.57
C ARG A 140 20.66 21.56 -28.86
N VAL A 141 20.19 21.08 -30.01
CA VAL A 141 20.53 21.62 -31.34
C VAL A 141 19.30 22.14 -32.10
N TRP A 142 18.09 21.68 -31.77
CA TRP A 142 16.85 22.01 -32.50
C TRP A 142 15.87 22.79 -31.63
N ASP A 143 15.09 23.68 -32.28
CA ASP A 143 13.99 24.40 -31.63
C ASP A 143 12.73 23.53 -31.44
N THR A 144 11.94 23.83 -30.40
CA THR A 144 10.75 23.05 -30.03
C THR A 144 9.70 23.08 -31.14
N GLU A 145 9.52 24.20 -31.84
CA GLU A 145 8.55 24.32 -32.93
C GLU A 145 8.97 23.47 -34.14
N ALA A 146 10.26 23.50 -34.49
CA ALA A 146 10.81 22.68 -35.56
C ALA A 146 10.67 21.17 -35.27
N ILE A 147 10.93 20.75 -34.02
CA ILE A 147 10.71 19.36 -33.59
C ILE A 147 9.24 18.98 -33.67
N SER A 148 8.35 19.83 -33.16
CA SER A 148 6.89 19.58 -33.18
C SER A 148 6.37 19.44 -34.61
N ARG A 149 6.84 20.29 -35.53
CA ARG A 149 6.54 20.19 -36.96
C ARG A 149 7.08 18.90 -37.57
N LEU A 150 8.29 18.48 -37.21
CA LEU A 150 8.87 17.22 -37.70
C LEU A 150 8.07 16.00 -37.21
N ILE A 151 7.66 15.98 -35.93
CA ILE A 151 6.80 14.92 -35.37
C ILE A 151 5.47 14.88 -36.15
N TYR A 152 4.83 16.04 -36.34
CA TYR A 152 3.56 16.14 -37.07
C TYR A 152 3.66 15.64 -38.51
N LEU A 153 4.71 16.01 -39.25
CA LEU A 153 4.88 15.63 -40.66
C LEU A 153 5.30 14.18 -40.84
N SER A 154 6.12 13.64 -39.93
CA SER A 154 6.68 12.29 -40.06
C SER A 154 5.83 11.20 -39.41
N GLY A 155 4.96 11.55 -38.46
CA GLY A 155 4.11 10.61 -37.71
C GLY A 155 3.24 9.70 -38.57
N PRO A 156 2.51 10.20 -39.58
CA PRO A 156 1.69 9.36 -40.46
C PRO A 156 2.49 8.27 -41.18
N THR A 157 3.69 8.61 -41.66
CA THR A 157 4.59 7.65 -42.31
C THR A 157 5.07 6.58 -41.32
N HIS A 158 5.53 6.96 -40.14
CA HIS A 158 5.97 6.01 -39.12
C HIS A 158 4.84 5.04 -38.73
N ARG A 159 3.63 5.55 -38.46
CA ARG A 159 2.48 4.70 -38.10
C ARG A 159 2.06 3.75 -39.20
N SER A 160 2.17 4.16 -40.46
CA SER A 160 1.85 3.30 -41.60
C SER A 160 2.84 2.13 -41.77
N LEU A 161 4.05 2.26 -41.20
CA LEU A 161 5.14 1.28 -41.32
C LEU A 161 5.39 0.48 -40.03
N SER A 162 4.59 0.71 -38.99
CA SER A 162 4.75 0.08 -37.67
C SER A 162 3.48 -0.62 -37.20
N ASN A 163 3.62 -1.74 -36.50
CA ASN A 163 2.49 -2.46 -35.91
C ASN A 163 2.09 -1.88 -34.54
N PHE A 164 3.10 -1.42 -33.78
CA PHE A 164 2.96 -0.99 -32.39
C PHE A 164 3.56 0.40 -32.17
N GLU A 165 3.19 1.00 -31.04
CA GLU A 165 3.65 2.33 -30.65
C GLU A 165 4.02 2.39 -29.17
N PHE A 166 5.12 3.08 -28.86
CA PHE A 166 5.59 3.33 -27.50
C PHE A 166 5.84 4.83 -27.28
N TYR A 167 5.15 5.41 -26.30
CA TYR A 167 5.34 6.81 -25.93
C TYR A 167 6.31 6.90 -24.74
N ASN A 168 7.53 7.38 -25.01
CA ASN A 168 8.60 7.48 -24.02
C ASN A 168 8.40 8.69 -23.09
N ILE A 169 7.62 8.51 -22.04
CA ILE A 169 7.40 9.51 -21.00
C ILE A 169 8.68 9.72 -20.20
N SER A 170 9.10 10.97 -20.05
CA SER A 170 10.26 11.34 -19.26
C SER A 170 9.88 11.42 -17.79
N ASP A 171 10.68 10.81 -16.92
CA ASP A 171 10.56 11.02 -15.48
C ASP A 171 11.11 12.42 -15.17
N SER A 172 10.24 13.36 -14.78
CA SER A 172 10.66 14.71 -14.38
C SER A 172 11.67 14.60 -13.23
N TYR A 173 12.93 14.96 -13.49
CA TYR A 173 13.97 15.07 -12.47
C TYR A 173 13.68 16.28 -11.60
N GLY A 174 13.01 16.06 -10.47
CA GLY A 174 12.80 17.10 -9.46
C GLY A 174 11.46 16.92 -8.75
N GLN A 175 11.54 16.83 -7.42
CA GLN A 175 10.51 16.98 -6.37
C GLN A 175 10.10 15.76 -5.55
N VAL A 176 10.36 14.49 -5.95
CA VAL A 176 9.78 13.34 -5.20
C VAL A 176 10.80 12.31 -4.67
N ALA A 177 12.11 12.51 -4.85
CA ALA A 177 13.09 11.60 -4.21
C ALA A 177 13.33 11.91 -2.71
N ASP A 178 12.92 13.10 -2.24
CA ASP A 178 13.35 13.63 -0.93
C ASP A 178 12.34 13.41 0.22
N HIS A 179 11.16 12.83 -0.03
CA HIS A 179 10.19 12.62 1.06
C HIS A 179 10.29 11.25 1.76
N VAL A 180 10.96 10.26 1.17
CA VAL A 180 11.12 8.92 1.77
C VAL A 180 12.51 8.72 2.38
N SER A 181 13.46 9.60 2.10
CA SER A 181 14.80 9.55 2.68
C SER A 181 15.06 10.77 3.57
N GLY A 182 14.98 10.57 4.88
CA GLY A 182 15.46 11.55 5.88
C GLY A 182 16.98 11.79 5.81
N SER A 183 17.67 11.15 4.86
CA SER A 183 19.03 11.46 4.44
C SER A 183 18.92 12.04 3.04
N GLY A 184 19.27 13.31 2.82
CA GLY A 184 19.23 14.00 1.51
C GLY A 184 20.13 13.38 0.42
N GLN A 185 19.88 12.12 0.07
CA GLN A 185 20.61 11.33 -0.89
C GLN A 185 19.85 11.34 -2.21
N GLN A 186 20.38 12.07 -3.18
CA GLN A 186 19.92 11.98 -4.57
C GLN A 186 20.07 10.54 -5.06
N SER A 187 18.97 9.93 -5.50
CA SER A 187 19.02 8.63 -6.19
C SER A 187 19.96 8.75 -7.42
N PRO A 188 20.88 7.78 -7.64
CA PRO A 188 21.80 7.83 -8.78
C PRO A 188 21.06 7.99 -10.12
N ARG A 189 21.62 8.78 -11.05
CA ARG A 189 21.07 8.98 -12.42
C ARG A 189 20.77 7.68 -13.17
N SER A 190 21.45 6.59 -12.82
CA SER A 190 21.26 5.26 -13.41
C SER A 190 19.92 4.59 -13.04
N LEU A 191 19.27 5.00 -11.94
CA LEU A 191 17.97 4.44 -11.52
C LEU A 191 16.76 5.12 -12.18
N ALA A 192 16.93 6.34 -12.71
CA ALA A 192 15.84 7.05 -13.40
C ALA A 192 15.33 6.31 -14.65
N LEU A 193 16.16 5.44 -15.24
CA LEU A 193 15.80 4.65 -16.41
C LEU A 193 14.95 3.41 -16.07
N LYS A 194 14.82 3.02 -14.80
CA LYS A 194 14.14 1.78 -14.38
C LYS A 194 12.65 1.76 -14.68
N ARG A 195 11.97 2.91 -14.58
CA ARG A 195 10.53 3.01 -14.85
C ARG A 195 10.26 2.87 -16.35
N VAL A 196 11.06 3.54 -17.18
CA VAL A 196 11.00 3.41 -18.64
C VAL A 196 11.32 1.99 -19.09
N GLU A 197 12.36 1.38 -18.50
CA GLU A 197 12.71 -0.02 -18.75
C GLU A 197 11.51 -0.95 -18.48
N HIS A 198 10.82 -0.77 -17.36
CA HIS A 198 9.67 -1.60 -17.00
C HIS A 198 8.52 -1.52 -18.03
N ASP A 199 8.02 -0.33 -18.33
CA ASP A 199 6.89 -0.14 -19.25
C ASP A 199 7.20 -0.68 -20.65
N PHE A 200 8.42 -0.45 -21.12
CA PHE A 200 8.83 -0.88 -22.44
C PHE A 200 8.97 -2.40 -22.52
N LEU A 201 9.59 -3.03 -21.52
CA LEU A 201 9.71 -4.49 -21.46
C LEU A 201 8.33 -5.15 -21.34
N GLU A 202 7.40 -4.56 -20.61
CA GLU A 202 6.02 -5.06 -20.51
C GLU A 202 5.31 -5.05 -21.87
N LEU A 203 5.50 -4.01 -22.70
CA LEU A 203 5.05 -4.03 -24.10
C LEU A 203 5.72 -5.19 -24.87
N LEU A 204 7.04 -5.33 -24.78
CA LEU A 204 7.79 -6.34 -25.55
C LEU A 204 7.36 -7.78 -25.22
N PHE A 205 7.25 -8.10 -23.93
CA PHE A 205 6.83 -9.45 -23.51
C PHE A 205 5.41 -9.77 -23.97
N ARG A 206 4.50 -8.79 -23.92
CA ARG A 206 3.13 -8.95 -24.43
C ARG A 206 3.13 -9.20 -25.95
N ILE A 207 3.78 -8.36 -26.75
CA ILE A 207 3.73 -8.51 -28.23
C ILE A 207 4.48 -9.76 -28.74
N THR A 208 5.49 -10.24 -28.01
CA THR A 208 6.25 -11.45 -28.38
C THR A 208 5.68 -12.74 -27.79
N ASN A 209 4.57 -12.65 -27.05
CA ASN A 209 3.90 -13.76 -26.37
C ASN A 209 4.87 -14.61 -25.52
N ARG A 210 5.87 -13.95 -24.92
CA ARG A 210 6.79 -14.57 -23.97
C ARG A 210 6.13 -14.58 -22.61
N ASP A 211 6.10 -15.73 -21.96
CA ASP A 211 5.65 -15.82 -20.59
C ASP A 211 6.42 -14.82 -19.73
N HIS A 212 5.70 -14.02 -18.93
CA HIS A 212 6.30 -13.09 -17.97
C HIS A 212 7.30 -13.77 -17.01
N HIS A 213 7.33 -15.11 -16.95
CA HIS A 213 8.36 -15.88 -16.26
C HIS A 213 9.80 -15.56 -16.71
N GLU A 214 10.03 -15.14 -17.96
CA GLU A 214 11.37 -14.70 -18.43
C GLU A 214 11.72 -13.25 -18.05
N SER A 215 10.73 -12.45 -17.66
CA SER A 215 10.88 -10.99 -17.44
C SER A 215 11.54 -10.61 -16.10
N GLY A 216 11.83 -11.58 -15.23
CA GLY A 216 12.21 -11.30 -13.84
C GLY A 216 11.14 -10.51 -13.07
N LEU A 217 9.88 -10.46 -13.55
CA LEU A 217 8.71 -10.05 -12.79
C LEU A 217 8.14 -11.31 -12.14
N TYR A 218 8.05 -11.30 -10.81
CA TYR A 218 7.71 -12.49 -10.04
C TYR A 218 6.22 -12.77 -10.11
N HIS A 219 5.88 -13.84 -10.81
CA HIS A 219 4.69 -14.62 -10.49
C HIS A 219 5.13 -15.74 -9.54
N VAL A 220 4.67 -15.66 -8.28
CA VAL A 220 4.67 -16.81 -7.35
C VAL A 220 3.78 -17.85 -7.99
N SER A 221 4.23 -19.09 -8.13
CA SER A 221 3.49 -20.12 -8.88
C SER A 221 2.05 -20.35 -8.39
N HIS A 222 1.71 -19.90 -7.17
CA HIS A 222 0.37 -20.04 -6.58
C HIS A 222 -0.12 -18.83 -5.75
N GLY A 223 0.57 -17.68 -5.79
CA GLY A 223 0.07 -16.46 -5.12
C GLY A 223 -1.01 -15.79 -5.98
N THR A 224 -1.97 -15.10 -5.38
CA THR A 224 -3.09 -14.42 -6.08
C THR A 224 -2.70 -13.68 -7.39
N PRO A 225 -1.55 -12.97 -7.51
CA PRO A 225 -1.14 -12.37 -8.79
C PRO A 225 -0.63 -13.34 -9.87
N SER A 226 -0.66 -14.67 -9.68
CA SER A 226 -0.46 -15.64 -10.77
C SER A 226 -1.69 -15.78 -11.66
N LEU A 227 -2.87 -15.45 -11.12
CA LEU A 227 -4.13 -15.46 -11.86
C LEU A 227 -4.41 -14.08 -12.43
N ALA A 228 -4.82 -14.06 -13.70
CA ALA A 228 -5.26 -12.85 -14.35
C ALA A 228 -6.42 -12.22 -13.55
N PRO A 229 -6.50 -10.87 -13.47
CA PRO A 229 -7.54 -10.16 -12.70
C PRO A 229 -8.98 -10.64 -12.91
N GLU A 230 -9.34 -11.10 -14.09
CA GLU A 230 -10.68 -11.61 -14.43
C GLU A 230 -11.01 -12.99 -13.82
N HIS A 231 -10.02 -13.69 -13.28
CA HIS A 231 -10.20 -14.98 -12.60
C HIS A 231 -10.20 -14.85 -11.07
N ARG A 232 -10.16 -13.62 -10.56
CA ARG A 232 -10.11 -13.34 -9.11
C ARG A 232 -11.44 -12.71 -8.65
N PRO A 233 -11.92 -13.04 -7.44
CA PRO A 233 -13.18 -12.50 -6.92
C PRO A 233 -13.05 -11.06 -6.41
N PHE A 234 -14.12 -10.30 -6.60
CA PHE A 234 -14.29 -8.87 -6.35
C PHE A 234 -13.12 -7.99 -6.84
N THR A 235 -12.66 -8.14 -8.08
CA THR A 235 -11.62 -7.24 -8.63
C THR A 235 -12.15 -5.87 -9.00
N TYR A 236 -11.27 -4.86 -8.95
CA TYR A 236 -11.64 -3.46 -9.11
C TYR A 236 -10.98 -2.78 -10.32
N SER A 237 -11.78 -1.99 -11.04
CA SER A 237 -11.37 -1.17 -12.18
C SER A 237 -11.34 0.32 -11.79
N LEU A 238 -10.15 0.90 -11.69
CA LEU A 238 -9.99 2.33 -11.41
C LEU A 238 -10.38 3.14 -12.66
N THR A 239 -11.54 3.79 -12.61
CA THR A 239 -12.08 4.54 -13.75
C THR A 239 -11.39 5.90 -13.90
N LEU A 240 -10.79 6.14 -15.07
CA LEU A 240 -10.04 7.36 -15.40
C LEU A 240 -10.54 7.94 -16.74
N PRO A 241 -11.28 9.06 -16.75
CA PRO A 241 -11.60 9.78 -17.97
C PRO A 241 -10.32 10.27 -18.66
N MET A 242 -10.21 10.06 -19.97
CA MET A 242 -9.00 10.40 -20.73
C MET A 242 -8.59 11.87 -20.63
N MET A 243 -9.56 12.78 -20.51
CA MET A 243 -9.30 14.21 -20.42
C MET A 243 -8.71 14.64 -19.07
N ASP A 244 -8.88 13.82 -18.02
CA ASP A 244 -8.45 14.14 -16.65
C ASP A 244 -7.05 13.61 -16.33
N VAL A 245 -6.48 12.74 -17.15
CA VAL A 245 -5.21 12.03 -16.87
C VAL A 245 -4.03 13.00 -16.67
N ASP A 246 -3.96 14.11 -17.41
CA ASP A 246 -2.89 15.10 -17.24
C ASP A 246 -3.01 15.85 -15.91
N ASN A 247 -4.23 16.24 -15.53
CA ASN A 247 -4.51 16.94 -14.26
C ASN A 247 -4.30 16.00 -13.07
N ALA A 248 -4.70 14.74 -13.21
CA ALA A 248 -4.52 13.69 -12.21
C ALA A 248 -3.08 13.18 -12.15
N GLY A 249 -2.25 13.42 -13.18
CA GLY A 249 -0.94 12.80 -13.38
C GLY A 249 0.02 12.86 -12.17
N PRO A 250 0.26 14.03 -11.55
CA PRO A 250 1.09 14.14 -10.35
C PRO A 250 0.54 13.29 -9.19
N LEU A 251 -0.78 13.25 -9.02
CA LEU A 251 -1.43 12.55 -7.92
C LEU A 251 -1.51 11.05 -8.15
N LEU A 252 -1.71 10.62 -9.40
CA LEU A 252 -1.66 9.21 -9.79
C LEU A 252 -0.31 8.56 -9.46
N ARG A 253 0.77 9.34 -9.37
CA ARG A 253 2.08 8.85 -8.91
C ARG A 253 2.12 8.57 -7.41
N ASP A 254 1.31 9.28 -6.62
CA ASP A 254 1.28 9.22 -5.16
C ASP A 254 0.07 8.42 -4.62
N ILE A 255 -0.92 8.14 -5.48
CA ILE A 255 -2.10 7.34 -5.14
C ILE A 255 -1.68 5.90 -4.81
N ASN A 256 -1.96 5.48 -3.58
CA ASN A 256 -1.77 4.11 -3.10
C ASN A 256 -2.89 3.17 -3.54
N THR A 257 -3.25 3.21 -4.83
CA THR A 257 -4.38 2.44 -5.34
C THR A 257 -4.12 0.95 -5.24
N THR A 258 -5.10 0.25 -4.65
CA THR A 258 -5.16 -1.20 -4.58
C THR A 258 -6.09 -1.79 -5.65
N ALA A 259 -6.43 -1.01 -6.68
CA ALA A 259 -7.17 -1.49 -7.83
C ALA A 259 -6.37 -2.55 -8.60
N ASP A 260 -7.08 -3.40 -9.32
CA ASP A 260 -6.48 -4.49 -10.11
C ASP A 260 -6.15 -4.05 -11.53
N VAL A 261 -6.95 -3.13 -12.08
CA VAL A 261 -6.82 -2.60 -13.44
C VAL A 261 -7.18 -1.11 -13.46
N ALA A 262 -6.64 -0.37 -14.42
CA ALA A 262 -7.02 1.02 -14.69
C ALA A 262 -7.85 1.08 -15.98
N GLU A 263 -9.05 1.65 -15.93
CA GLU A 263 -9.91 1.82 -17.10
C GLU A 263 -9.83 3.23 -17.63
N LEU A 264 -9.19 3.37 -18.79
CA LEU A 264 -9.09 4.62 -19.52
C LEU A 264 -10.36 4.80 -20.36
N VAL A 265 -11.25 5.68 -19.91
CA VAL A 265 -12.54 5.96 -20.54
C VAL A 265 -12.40 7.05 -21.59
N ILE A 266 -12.83 6.75 -22.80
CA ILE A 266 -12.70 7.61 -23.98
C ILE A 266 -14.10 7.91 -24.51
N SER A 267 -14.61 9.12 -24.21
CA SER A 267 -15.87 9.60 -24.78
C SER A 267 -15.67 10.02 -26.23
N LEU A 268 -16.51 9.48 -27.12
CA LEU A 268 -16.50 9.87 -28.53
C LEU A 268 -16.80 11.37 -28.72
N ARG A 269 -17.74 11.93 -27.95
CA ARG A 269 -18.08 13.36 -27.98
C ARG A 269 -16.90 14.24 -27.59
N GLU A 270 -16.20 13.91 -26.51
CA GLU A 270 -15.04 14.69 -26.05
C GLU A 270 -13.90 14.65 -27.08
N MET A 271 -13.63 13.49 -27.66
CA MET A 271 -12.60 13.34 -28.69
C MET A 271 -12.94 14.13 -29.96
N ARG A 272 -14.22 14.15 -30.36
CA ARG A 272 -14.67 14.97 -31.49
C ARG A 272 -14.65 16.46 -31.23
N ALA A 273 -15.01 16.87 -30.02
CA ALA A 273 -14.89 18.27 -29.61
C ALA A 273 -13.44 18.76 -29.70
N ARG A 274 -12.46 17.86 -29.45
CA ARG A 274 -11.03 18.13 -29.63
C ARG A 274 -10.61 18.20 -31.10
N SER A 275 -10.99 17.21 -31.91
CA SER A 275 -10.79 17.25 -33.37
C SER A 275 -11.89 16.47 -34.10
N PRO A 276 -12.53 17.08 -35.12
CA PRO A 276 -13.63 16.44 -35.84
C PRO A 276 -13.18 15.19 -36.61
N ASN A 277 -11.90 15.08 -36.94
CA ASN A 277 -11.29 13.94 -37.61
C ASN A 277 -10.24 13.28 -36.71
N PHE A 278 -10.04 11.97 -36.87
CA PHE A 278 -8.93 11.30 -36.22
C PHE A 278 -7.64 11.64 -36.98
N ASP A 279 -6.86 12.55 -36.40
CA ASP A 279 -5.63 13.10 -36.97
C ASP A 279 -4.40 12.75 -36.10
N GLU A 280 -3.24 13.21 -36.56
CA GLU A 280 -1.95 12.99 -35.91
C GLU A 280 -1.90 13.56 -34.47
N PRO A 281 -2.37 14.79 -34.18
CA PRO A 281 -2.51 15.30 -32.82
C PRO A 281 -3.37 14.42 -31.91
N VAL A 282 -4.51 13.91 -32.39
CA VAL A 282 -5.38 13.01 -31.62
C VAL A 282 -4.66 11.70 -31.31
N ALA A 283 -4.01 11.08 -32.30
CA ALA A 283 -3.26 9.85 -32.10
C ALA A 283 -2.14 10.02 -31.06
N ASN A 284 -1.36 11.10 -31.16
CA ASN A 284 -0.30 11.43 -30.21
C ASN A 284 -0.83 11.66 -28.79
N PHE A 285 -1.97 12.34 -28.67
CA PHE A 285 -2.63 12.57 -27.39
C PHE A 285 -3.03 11.26 -26.72
N ILE A 286 -3.71 10.36 -27.44
CA ILE A 286 -4.16 9.06 -26.90
C ILE A 286 -2.96 8.22 -26.45
N SER A 287 -1.91 8.13 -27.27
CA SER A 287 -0.70 7.38 -26.93
C SER A 287 -0.04 7.92 -25.66
N ARG A 288 0.05 9.25 -25.52
CA ARG A 288 0.59 9.89 -24.32
C ARG A 288 -0.25 9.59 -23.08
N GLN A 289 -1.57 9.70 -23.14
CA GLN A 289 -2.45 9.41 -21.99
C GLN A 289 -2.39 7.95 -21.57
N TYR A 290 -2.41 7.02 -22.54
CA TYR A 290 -2.29 5.58 -22.26
C TYR A 290 -1.01 5.24 -21.48
N TYR A 291 0.15 5.71 -21.98
CA TYR A 291 1.42 5.45 -21.31
C TYR A 291 1.56 6.24 -20.00
N ALA A 292 0.87 7.37 -19.83
CA ALA A 292 0.85 8.11 -18.57
C ALA A 292 0.12 7.32 -17.49
N VAL A 293 -1.06 6.77 -17.81
CA VAL A 293 -1.79 5.88 -16.90
C VAL A 293 -0.93 4.66 -16.52
N LYS A 294 -0.29 4.00 -17.50
CA LYS A 294 0.61 2.87 -17.22
C LYS A 294 1.77 3.27 -16.30
N ARG A 295 2.46 4.37 -16.62
CA ARG A 295 3.62 4.85 -15.85
C ARG A 295 3.26 5.20 -14.40
N TYR A 296 2.11 5.84 -14.19
CA TYR A 296 1.73 6.34 -12.87
C TYR A 296 1.09 5.27 -12.00
N THR A 297 0.18 4.47 -12.56
CA THR A 297 -0.57 3.45 -11.78
C THR A 297 0.15 2.11 -11.69
N ARG A 298 0.97 1.76 -12.70
CA ARG A 298 1.55 0.42 -12.90
C ARG A 298 0.50 -0.69 -12.94
N LEU A 299 -0.70 -0.37 -13.40
CA LEU A 299 -1.80 -1.31 -13.56
C LEU A 299 -1.95 -1.73 -15.04
N PRO A 300 -2.44 -2.95 -15.30
CA PRO A 300 -3.03 -3.30 -16.58
C PRO A 300 -4.09 -2.27 -16.98
N VAL A 301 -4.19 -1.96 -18.27
CA VAL A 301 -5.10 -0.94 -18.78
C VAL A 301 -6.26 -1.58 -19.55
N ILE A 302 -7.48 -1.20 -19.18
CA ILE A 302 -8.69 -1.37 -19.99
C ILE A 302 -8.84 -0.13 -20.87
N PHE A 303 -8.73 -0.31 -22.19
CA PHE A 303 -8.98 0.75 -23.17
C PHE A 303 -10.46 0.74 -23.54
N ASN A 304 -11.23 1.70 -23.02
CA ASN A 304 -12.69 1.73 -23.18
C ASN A 304 -13.15 2.93 -24.02
N VAL A 305 -13.67 2.68 -25.22
CA VAL A 305 -14.29 3.70 -26.09
C VAL A 305 -15.81 3.60 -25.96
N GLN A 306 -16.44 4.67 -25.47
CA GLN A 306 -17.88 4.71 -25.21
C GLN A 306 -18.64 5.53 -26.26
N PHE A 307 -19.81 5.03 -26.66
CA PHE A 307 -20.81 5.82 -27.37
C PHE A 307 -21.60 6.65 -26.37
N ASP A 308 -21.75 7.94 -26.65
CA ASP A 308 -22.65 8.80 -25.88
C ASP A 308 -24.08 8.67 -26.45
N ASP A 309 -25.12 8.77 -25.60
CA ASP A 309 -26.56 8.58 -25.91
C ASP A 309 -27.12 9.36 -27.11
N SER A 310 -26.36 10.29 -27.65
CA SER A 310 -26.75 11.24 -28.69
C SER A 310 -26.06 11.02 -30.05
N CYS A 311 -25.27 9.96 -30.21
CA CYS A 311 -24.35 9.81 -31.34
C CYS A 311 -24.92 8.89 -32.46
N PRO A 312 -25.25 9.40 -33.66
CA PRO A 312 -25.79 8.58 -34.75
C PRO A 312 -24.71 7.68 -35.38
N ARG A 313 -25.14 6.59 -36.05
CA ARG A 313 -24.31 5.63 -36.82
C ARG A 313 -23.29 6.25 -37.81
N GLN A 314 -23.38 7.56 -38.08
CA GLN A 314 -22.43 8.33 -38.89
C GLN A 314 -21.01 8.40 -38.26
N ASP A 315 -20.87 8.05 -36.98
CA ASP A 315 -19.61 8.20 -36.24
C ASP A 315 -18.78 6.92 -36.14
N LEU A 316 -19.30 5.83 -36.74
CA LEU A 316 -18.66 4.52 -36.73
C LEU A 316 -17.21 4.55 -37.24
N VAL A 317 -16.92 5.31 -38.32
CA VAL A 317 -15.55 5.38 -38.85
C VAL A 317 -14.57 5.99 -37.85
N TYR A 318 -15.00 6.99 -37.08
CA TYR A 318 -14.17 7.61 -36.06
C TYR A 318 -13.92 6.64 -34.90
N TYR A 319 -14.97 5.96 -34.44
CA TYR A 319 -14.87 4.87 -33.45
C TYR A 319 -13.88 3.79 -33.91
N LEU A 320 -14.00 3.28 -35.15
CA LEU A 320 -13.09 2.24 -35.66
C LEU A 320 -11.64 2.70 -35.70
N ARG A 321 -11.38 3.98 -35.99
CA ARG A 321 -10.03 4.56 -35.94
C ARG A 321 -9.47 4.63 -34.52
N LEU A 322 -10.30 4.99 -33.53
CA LEU A 322 -9.91 4.93 -32.12
C LEU A 322 -9.59 3.50 -31.68
N ILE A 323 -10.41 2.52 -32.08
CA ILE A 323 -10.18 1.11 -31.76
C ILE A 323 -8.89 0.60 -32.41
N ASP A 324 -8.63 0.90 -33.69
CA ASP A 324 -7.38 0.48 -34.35
C ASP A 324 -6.15 1.14 -33.71
N HIS A 325 -6.26 2.40 -33.27
CA HIS A 325 -5.19 3.05 -32.52
C HIS A 325 -5.00 2.44 -31.13
N GLY A 326 -6.09 2.11 -30.43
CA GLY A 326 -6.05 1.36 -29.17
C GLY A 326 -5.31 0.03 -29.33
N LEU A 327 -5.63 -0.74 -30.36
CA LEU A 327 -4.93 -2.00 -30.67
C LEU A 327 -3.43 -1.82 -30.98
N ARG A 328 -3.01 -0.66 -31.52
CA ARG A 328 -1.58 -0.33 -31.74
C ARG A 328 -0.82 -0.18 -30.42
N LEU A 329 -1.49 0.21 -29.34
CA LEU A 329 -0.89 0.35 -28.01
C LEU A 329 -0.78 -0.98 -27.26
N ALA A 330 -1.37 -2.05 -27.81
CA ALA A 330 -1.43 -3.38 -27.22
C ALA A 330 -1.88 -3.36 -25.73
N PRO A 331 -3.07 -2.82 -25.40
CA PRO A 331 -3.60 -2.87 -24.04
C PRO A 331 -3.88 -4.31 -23.60
N GLU A 332 -3.89 -4.54 -22.29
CA GLU A 332 -4.27 -5.84 -21.72
C GLU A 332 -5.73 -6.16 -22.05
N TYR A 333 -6.60 -5.16 -21.95
CA TYR A 333 -8.01 -5.29 -22.29
C TYR A 333 -8.46 -4.14 -23.19
N LEU A 334 -9.36 -4.44 -24.13
CA LEU A 334 -10.01 -3.46 -24.98
C LEU A 334 -11.51 -3.72 -25.00
N CYS A 335 -12.31 -2.69 -24.72
CA CYS A 335 -13.76 -2.78 -24.76
C CYS A 335 -14.29 -2.50 -26.17
N VAL A 336 -15.26 -3.29 -26.60
CA VAL A 336 -15.99 -3.10 -27.86
C VAL A 336 -17.48 -3.07 -27.58
N ASP A 337 -18.17 -2.11 -28.18
CA ASP A 337 -19.62 -2.01 -28.06
C ASP A 337 -20.32 -3.10 -28.91
N LEU A 338 -21.10 -3.95 -28.27
CA LEU A 338 -21.83 -5.08 -28.88
C LEU A 338 -23.02 -4.65 -29.74
N SER A 339 -23.42 -3.37 -29.70
CA SER A 339 -24.39 -2.81 -30.64
C SER A 339 -23.79 -2.58 -32.04
N CYS A 340 -22.45 -2.65 -32.16
CA CYS A 340 -21.78 -2.66 -33.47
C CYS A 340 -22.20 -3.92 -34.25
N GLY A 341 -22.51 -3.77 -35.54
CA GLY A 341 -22.91 -4.90 -36.38
C GLY A 341 -21.88 -6.05 -36.39
N GLU A 342 -22.35 -7.29 -36.51
CA GLU A 342 -21.55 -8.50 -36.32
C GLU A 342 -20.26 -8.54 -37.17
N GLN A 343 -20.31 -8.14 -38.45
CA GLN A 343 -19.14 -8.08 -39.33
C GLN A 343 -18.03 -7.14 -38.79
N ILE A 344 -18.41 -6.03 -38.16
CA ILE A 344 -17.48 -5.06 -37.61
C ILE A 344 -16.78 -5.68 -36.40
N LEU A 345 -17.54 -6.30 -35.51
CA LEU A 345 -17.01 -6.99 -34.33
C LEU A 345 -16.05 -8.12 -34.73
N LYS A 346 -16.40 -8.95 -35.73
CA LYS A 346 -15.50 -9.97 -36.28
C LYS A 346 -14.18 -9.38 -36.79
N SER A 347 -14.24 -8.22 -37.44
CA SER A 347 -13.06 -7.53 -37.96
C SER A 347 -12.14 -7.05 -36.82
N ILE A 348 -12.71 -6.50 -35.74
CA ILE A 348 -11.97 -6.08 -34.56
C ILE A 348 -11.31 -7.28 -33.87
N ILE A 349 -12.07 -8.35 -33.63
CA ILE A 349 -11.59 -9.56 -32.96
C ILE A 349 -10.47 -10.24 -33.76
N THR A 350 -10.55 -10.21 -35.10
CA THR A 350 -9.48 -10.72 -35.97
C THR A 350 -8.20 -9.88 -35.85
N ALA A 351 -8.33 -8.56 -35.69
CA ALA A 351 -7.21 -7.63 -35.59
C ALA A 351 -6.66 -7.43 -34.16
N ARG A 352 -7.23 -8.11 -33.16
CA ARG A 352 -6.99 -7.85 -31.72
C ARG A 352 -5.53 -8.00 -31.27
N GLY A 353 -4.72 -8.74 -32.03
CA GLY A 353 -3.36 -9.12 -31.61
C GLY A 353 -3.43 -9.92 -30.29
N THR A 354 -2.78 -9.39 -29.26
CA THR A 354 -2.69 -9.99 -27.92
C THR A 354 -3.68 -9.41 -26.91
N ALA A 355 -4.45 -8.37 -27.28
CA ALA A 355 -5.41 -7.74 -26.37
C ALA A 355 -6.61 -8.67 -26.09
N LYS A 356 -7.05 -8.74 -24.83
CA LYS A 356 -8.29 -9.41 -24.45
C LYS A 356 -9.48 -8.49 -24.73
N ILE A 357 -10.51 -9.02 -25.37
CA ILE A 357 -11.67 -8.25 -25.81
C ILE A 357 -12.79 -8.36 -24.78
N ILE A 358 -13.24 -7.21 -24.26
CA ILE A 358 -14.43 -7.09 -23.43
C ILE A 358 -15.58 -6.66 -24.33
N GLY A 359 -16.51 -7.59 -24.61
CA GLY A 359 -17.76 -7.28 -25.30
C GLY A 359 -18.70 -6.55 -24.35
N GLN A 360 -18.86 -5.24 -24.53
CA GLN A 360 -19.70 -4.40 -23.68
C GLN A 360 -21.03 -4.06 -24.34
N TYR A 361 -22.12 -4.14 -23.59
CA TYR A 361 -23.40 -3.54 -23.96
C TYR A 361 -23.91 -2.70 -22.79
N THR A 362 -24.20 -1.43 -23.05
CA THR A 362 -24.87 -0.55 -22.09
C THR A 362 -26.29 -0.35 -22.57
N ASP A 363 -27.28 -0.77 -21.79
CA ASP A 363 -28.69 -0.56 -22.11
C ASP A 363 -29.18 0.76 -21.50
N ASN A 364 -29.41 1.72 -22.40
CA ASN A 364 -29.92 3.06 -22.10
C ASN A 364 -31.40 3.20 -22.46
N THR A 365 -32.10 2.09 -22.70
CA THR A 365 -33.51 2.12 -23.11
C THR A 365 -34.45 2.13 -21.90
N VAL A 366 -35.42 3.04 -21.91
CA VAL A 366 -36.53 3.09 -20.95
C VAL A 366 -37.57 2.03 -21.36
N LEU A 367 -37.24 0.75 -21.22
CA LEU A 367 -38.15 -0.36 -21.55
C LEU A 367 -38.76 -0.99 -20.29
N GLU A 368 -40.03 -1.38 -20.37
CA GLU A 368 -40.86 -1.98 -19.30
C GLU A 368 -40.29 -3.26 -18.66
N HIS A 369 -39.28 -3.90 -19.26
CA HIS A 369 -38.82 -5.26 -18.92
C HIS A 369 -37.48 -5.32 -18.16
N GLY A 370 -36.80 -4.19 -17.95
CA GLY A 370 -35.61 -4.16 -17.08
C GLY A 370 -34.51 -5.17 -17.46
N TRP A 371 -34.02 -5.90 -16.44
CA TRP A 371 -33.04 -6.99 -16.59
C TRP A 371 -33.62 -8.28 -17.17
N ASP A 372 -34.95 -8.39 -17.28
CA ASP A 372 -35.64 -9.53 -17.89
C ASP A 372 -35.72 -9.41 -19.42
N ASN A 373 -35.16 -8.34 -19.99
CA ASN A 373 -35.11 -8.11 -21.42
C ASN A 373 -34.26 -9.21 -22.13
N PRO A 374 -34.85 -10.03 -23.01
CA PRO A 374 -34.13 -11.10 -23.72
C PRO A 374 -32.98 -10.60 -24.60
N ALA A 375 -32.99 -9.32 -24.98
CA ALA A 375 -31.90 -8.70 -25.73
C ALA A 375 -30.56 -8.72 -24.96
N LEU A 376 -30.60 -8.63 -23.63
CA LEU A 376 -29.38 -8.64 -22.80
C LEU A 376 -28.65 -9.99 -22.92
N THR A 377 -29.38 -11.10 -22.79
CA THR A 377 -28.84 -12.44 -23.00
C THR A 377 -28.40 -12.65 -24.45
N ALA A 378 -29.14 -12.10 -25.44
CA ALA A 378 -28.75 -12.20 -26.84
C ALA A 378 -27.41 -11.49 -27.14
N HIS A 379 -27.15 -10.32 -26.54
CA HIS A 379 -25.87 -9.63 -26.63
C HIS A 379 -24.73 -10.41 -25.94
N ALA A 380 -25.00 -10.99 -24.77
CA ALA A 380 -24.01 -11.85 -24.09
C ALA A 380 -23.64 -13.07 -24.93
N GLN A 381 -24.63 -13.75 -25.53
CA GLN A 381 -24.41 -14.87 -26.44
C GLN A 381 -23.67 -14.43 -27.71
N LEU A 382 -23.96 -13.24 -28.24
CA LEU A 382 -23.23 -12.69 -29.39
C LEU A 382 -21.74 -12.53 -29.06
N ALA A 383 -21.41 -11.96 -27.90
CA ALA A 383 -20.02 -11.76 -27.49
C ALA A 383 -19.24 -13.08 -27.40
N GLU A 384 -19.84 -14.11 -26.80
CA GLU A 384 -19.21 -15.44 -26.72
C GLU A 384 -19.06 -16.09 -28.11
N ARG A 385 -20.12 -16.09 -28.93
CA ARG A 385 -20.07 -16.65 -30.30
C ARG A 385 -18.98 -16.01 -31.16
N LEU A 386 -18.71 -14.73 -30.94
CA LEU A 386 -17.69 -13.98 -31.69
C LEU A 386 -16.27 -14.20 -31.16
N GLY A 387 -16.11 -14.80 -29.97
CA GLY A 387 -14.82 -15.04 -29.35
C GLY A 387 -14.29 -13.86 -28.53
N CYS A 388 -15.18 -13.06 -27.92
CA CYS A 388 -14.77 -12.14 -26.86
C CYS A 388 -14.25 -12.92 -25.65
N ASP A 389 -13.36 -12.31 -24.87
CA ASP A 389 -12.74 -12.95 -23.70
C ASP A 389 -13.57 -12.70 -22.43
N ILE A 390 -14.33 -11.61 -22.38
CA ILE A 390 -15.22 -11.21 -21.26
C ILE A 390 -16.48 -10.54 -21.84
N VAL A 391 -17.64 -10.71 -21.18
CA VAL A 391 -18.87 -9.96 -21.48
C VAL A 391 -19.18 -8.99 -20.35
N ARG A 392 -19.54 -7.74 -20.68
CA ARG A 392 -19.98 -6.72 -19.72
C ARG A 392 -21.33 -6.12 -20.12
N ILE A 393 -22.35 -6.30 -19.28
CA ILE A 393 -23.68 -5.70 -19.45
C ILE A 393 -23.92 -4.66 -18.36
N CYS A 394 -24.21 -3.42 -18.74
CA CYS A 394 -24.45 -2.32 -17.80
C CYS A 394 -25.80 -1.66 -18.03
N ARG A 395 -26.46 -1.19 -16.97
CA ARG A 395 -27.73 -0.43 -17.02
C ARG A 395 -27.70 0.69 -15.98
N GLU A 396 -28.30 1.84 -16.22
CA GLU A 396 -28.49 2.80 -15.13
C GLU A 396 -29.62 2.33 -14.20
N ALA A 397 -29.44 2.45 -12.87
CA ALA A 397 -30.47 2.05 -11.91
C ALA A 397 -31.51 3.15 -11.71
N ASP A 398 -32.77 2.86 -12.04
CA ASP A 398 -33.92 3.71 -11.74
C ASP A 398 -34.42 3.51 -10.29
N SER A 399 -34.19 2.32 -9.74
CA SER A 399 -34.67 1.88 -8.43
C SER A 399 -33.64 1.01 -7.70
N THR A 400 -33.79 0.85 -6.38
CA THR A 400 -32.93 -0.08 -5.62
C THR A 400 -33.21 -1.53 -5.98
N THR A 401 -34.42 -1.86 -6.44
CA THR A 401 -34.84 -3.20 -6.87
C THR A 401 -34.05 -3.70 -8.08
N ASP A 402 -33.59 -2.79 -8.96
CA ASP A 402 -32.81 -3.14 -10.14
C ASP A 402 -31.49 -3.84 -9.79
N ASN A 403 -30.95 -3.60 -8.59
CA ASN A 403 -29.71 -4.25 -8.16
C ASN A 403 -29.90 -5.75 -7.88
N PHE A 404 -31.05 -6.14 -7.35
CA PHE A 404 -31.39 -7.55 -7.16
C PHE A 404 -31.63 -8.22 -8.51
N ALA A 405 -32.28 -7.52 -9.44
CA ALA A 405 -32.51 -8.00 -10.80
C ALA A 405 -31.20 -8.24 -11.57
N ALA A 406 -30.23 -7.32 -11.46
CA ALA A 406 -28.88 -7.51 -12.02
C ALA A 406 -28.17 -8.76 -11.46
N LYS A 407 -28.26 -8.97 -10.13
CA LYS A 407 -27.69 -10.15 -9.48
C LYS A 407 -28.37 -11.44 -9.94
N TYR A 408 -29.70 -11.42 -10.04
CA TYR A 408 -30.48 -12.56 -10.53
C TYR A 408 -30.15 -12.91 -11.99
N PHE A 409 -29.95 -11.89 -12.84
CA PHE A 409 -29.51 -12.08 -14.22
C PHE A 409 -28.20 -12.86 -14.29
N ILE A 410 -27.17 -12.48 -13.52
CA ILE A 410 -25.91 -13.24 -13.47
C ILE A 410 -26.14 -14.67 -12.96
N GLN A 411 -26.86 -14.84 -11.85
CA GLN A 411 -27.08 -16.16 -11.26
C GLN A 411 -27.81 -17.13 -12.20
N SER A 412 -28.77 -16.61 -12.98
CA SER A 412 -29.59 -17.41 -13.90
C SER A 412 -28.84 -17.77 -15.18
N ASN A 413 -27.84 -16.98 -15.57
CA ASN A 413 -27.17 -17.10 -16.87
C ASN A 413 -25.71 -17.58 -16.76
N ALA A 414 -25.01 -17.37 -15.65
CA ALA A 414 -23.56 -17.58 -15.56
C ALA A 414 -23.11 -19.02 -15.89
N ALA A 415 -23.94 -20.03 -15.59
CA ALA A 415 -23.64 -21.42 -15.91
C ALA A 415 -23.67 -21.73 -17.42
N ASP A 416 -24.33 -20.87 -18.22
CA ASP A 416 -24.48 -21.06 -19.67
C ASP A 416 -23.29 -20.51 -20.46
N PHE A 417 -22.42 -19.71 -19.84
CA PHE A 417 -21.29 -19.06 -20.49
C PHE A 417 -19.94 -19.67 -20.07
N LYS A 418 -19.04 -19.85 -21.03
CA LYS A 418 -17.65 -20.30 -20.80
C LYS A 418 -16.71 -19.14 -20.47
N ILE A 419 -17.10 -17.93 -20.85
CA ILE A 419 -16.36 -16.70 -20.58
C ILE A 419 -16.99 -15.92 -19.42
N PRO A 420 -16.24 -15.10 -18.66
CA PRO A 420 -16.79 -14.34 -17.55
C PRO A 420 -17.90 -13.37 -17.98
N LEU A 421 -19.04 -13.44 -17.29
CA LEU A 421 -20.19 -12.55 -17.45
C LEU A 421 -20.22 -11.52 -16.32
N ILE A 422 -19.99 -10.25 -16.66
CA ILE A 422 -20.06 -9.10 -15.76
C ILE A 422 -21.40 -8.40 -15.98
N ALA A 423 -22.15 -8.16 -14.91
CA ALA A 423 -23.35 -7.34 -14.99
C ALA A 423 -23.57 -6.51 -13.72
N TYR A 424 -23.83 -5.22 -13.88
CA TYR A 424 -24.16 -4.34 -12.75
C TYR A 424 -24.90 -3.10 -13.23
N ASN A 425 -25.52 -2.40 -12.29
CA ASN A 425 -26.14 -1.12 -12.54
C ASN A 425 -25.18 0.04 -12.24
N THR A 426 -25.17 1.06 -13.09
CA THR A 426 -24.49 2.33 -12.90
C THR A 426 -25.38 3.32 -12.13
N GLY A 427 -24.86 4.52 -11.85
CA GLY A 427 -25.57 5.56 -11.12
C GLY A 427 -25.55 5.36 -9.60
N ARG A 428 -26.06 6.35 -8.87
CA ARG A 428 -26.01 6.37 -7.39
C ARG A 428 -26.81 5.22 -6.77
N LEU A 429 -27.95 4.86 -7.36
CA LEU A 429 -28.80 3.75 -6.92
C LEU A 429 -28.21 2.39 -7.28
N GLY A 430 -27.31 2.32 -8.28
CA GLY A 430 -26.70 1.09 -8.78
C GLY A 430 -25.54 0.54 -7.95
N ARG A 431 -25.02 1.34 -7.01
CA ARG A 431 -23.81 1.02 -6.20
C ARG A 431 -23.85 -0.34 -5.52
N MET A 432 -25.05 -0.82 -5.14
CA MET A 432 -25.19 -2.14 -4.52
C MET A 432 -24.74 -3.26 -5.47
N SER A 433 -25.23 -3.25 -6.71
CA SER A 433 -24.81 -4.23 -7.71
C SER A 433 -23.32 -4.10 -8.06
N CYS A 434 -22.74 -2.88 -8.03
CA CYS A 434 -21.31 -2.67 -8.26
C CYS A 434 -20.42 -3.35 -7.21
N TYR A 435 -20.68 -3.19 -5.91
CA TYR A 435 -19.80 -3.82 -4.91
C TYR A 435 -20.03 -5.34 -4.82
N LEU A 436 -21.21 -5.83 -5.19
CA LEU A 436 -21.52 -7.27 -5.26
C LEU A 436 -20.93 -7.96 -6.49
N ASN A 437 -20.66 -7.20 -7.55
CA ASN A 437 -20.04 -7.70 -8.76
C ASN A 437 -18.64 -8.27 -8.49
N GLN A 438 -18.32 -9.38 -9.15
CA GLN A 438 -17.12 -10.16 -8.87
C GLN A 438 -15.89 -9.70 -9.66
N ILE A 439 -16.07 -9.13 -10.85
CA ILE A 439 -14.95 -8.86 -11.76
C ILE A 439 -15.03 -7.43 -12.28
N PHE A 440 -13.94 -6.68 -12.13
CA PHE A 440 -13.80 -5.31 -12.64
C PHE A 440 -14.92 -4.35 -12.22
N SER A 441 -15.33 -4.41 -10.95
CA SER A 441 -16.24 -3.43 -10.40
C SER A 441 -15.64 -2.02 -10.53
N PRO A 442 -16.39 -1.06 -11.11
CA PRO A 442 -15.86 0.28 -11.35
C PRO A 442 -15.73 1.04 -10.04
N VAL A 443 -14.57 1.64 -9.81
CA VAL A 443 -14.24 2.39 -8.60
C VAL A 443 -13.48 3.67 -8.92
N THR A 444 -13.46 4.57 -7.95
CA THR A 444 -12.65 5.80 -7.94
C THR A 444 -11.71 5.83 -6.73
N ASP A 445 -10.88 6.86 -6.64
CA ASP A 445 -10.02 7.14 -5.49
C ASP A 445 -10.45 8.46 -4.82
N PRO A 446 -10.39 8.59 -3.47
CA PRO A 446 -10.72 9.84 -2.79
C PRO A 446 -10.03 11.08 -3.36
N LEU A 447 -8.75 10.98 -3.75
CA LEU A 447 -8.00 12.09 -4.32
C LEU A 447 -8.52 12.46 -5.72
N LEU A 448 -8.83 11.47 -6.55
CA LEU A 448 -9.40 11.71 -7.88
C LEU A 448 -10.77 12.36 -7.78
N ARG A 449 -11.64 11.84 -6.91
CA ARG A 449 -12.99 12.38 -6.66
C ARG A 449 -12.94 13.88 -6.29
N SER A 450 -11.90 14.33 -5.58
CA SER A 450 -11.79 15.72 -5.14
C SER A 450 -11.40 16.74 -6.24
N ILE A 451 -10.88 16.29 -7.38
CA ILE A 451 -10.21 17.18 -8.36
C ILE A 451 -10.86 17.13 -9.73
N THR A 452 -11.43 15.99 -10.10
CA THR A 452 -12.13 15.85 -11.36
C THR A 452 -13.51 16.50 -11.26
N SER A 453 -13.87 17.35 -12.23
CA SER A 453 -15.22 17.92 -12.34
C SER A 453 -16.22 16.97 -13.01
N SER A 454 -15.88 15.69 -13.17
CA SER A 454 -16.72 14.71 -13.86
C SER A 454 -17.90 14.26 -12.98
N PRO A 455 -19.15 14.38 -13.46
CA PRO A 455 -20.34 13.90 -12.74
C PRO A 455 -20.27 12.40 -12.38
N LEU A 456 -19.48 11.63 -13.13
CA LEU A 456 -19.27 10.20 -12.90
C LEU A 456 -18.63 9.91 -11.54
N ASN A 457 -17.75 10.77 -11.03
CA ASN A 457 -17.00 10.50 -9.80
C ASN A 457 -17.85 10.56 -8.53
N ASP A 458 -18.97 11.28 -8.55
CA ASP A 458 -19.94 11.28 -7.45
C ASP A 458 -20.80 10.01 -7.44
N THR A 459 -20.81 9.22 -8.52
CA THR A 459 -21.59 7.97 -8.59
C THR A 459 -20.76 6.74 -8.19
N LEU A 460 -19.46 6.75 -8.48
CA LEU A 460 -18.54 5.63 -8.23
C LEU A 460 -18.24 5.45 -6.74
N LEU A 461 -18.07 4.20 -6.31
CA LEU A 461 -17.55 3.87 -4.99
C LEU A 461 -16.02 4.03 -4.96
N THR A 462 -15.46 4.41 -3.81
CA THR A 462 -14.03 4.17 -3.57
C THR A 462 -13.80 2.69 -3.27
N ILE A 463 -12.58 2.22 -3.45
CA ILE A 463 -12.21 0.83 -3.08
C ILE A 463 -12.52 0.58 -1.60
N GLN A 464 -12.21 1.55 -0.73
CA GLN A 464 -12.47 1.44 0.71
C GLN A 464 -13.97 1.36 1.01
N GLU A 465 -14.81 2.15 0.33
CA GLU A 465 -16.27 2.08 0.46
C GLU A 465 -16.80 0.72 -0.01
N ALA A 466 -16.33 0.21 -1.15
CA ALA A 466 -16.74 -1.08 -1.70
C ALA A 466 -16.36 -2.25 -0.77
N GLN A 467 -15.13 -2.24 -0.23
CA GLN A 467 -14.68 -3.26 0.73
C GLN A 467 -15.48 -3.20 2.04
N LYS A 468 -15.66 -2.01 2.63
CA LYS A 468 -16.49 -1.83 3.83
C LYS A 468 -17.92 -2.33 3.63
N ALA A 469 -18.49 -2.15 2.43
CA ALA A 469 -19.81 -2.66 2.08
C ALA A 469 -19.83 -4.20 2.01
N LEU A 470 -18.78 -4.85 1.51
CA LEU A 470 -18.67 -6.32 1.49
C LEU A 470 -18.64 -6.93 2.89
N TYR A 471 -17.87 -6.34 3.81
CA TYR A 471 -17.85 -6.80 5.21
C TYR A 471 -19.16 -6.47 5.94
N SER A 472 -19.71 -5.28 5.75
CA SER A 472 -21.00 -4.88 6.35
C SER A 472 -22.19 -5.68 5.82
N SER A 473 -22.06 -6.30 4.64
CA SER A 473 -23.08 -7.19 4.06
C SER A 473 -22.87 -8.67 4.41
N PHE A 474 -21.90 -8.98 5.27
CA PHE A 474 -21.58 -10.35 5.72
C PHE A 474 -21.19 -11.30 4.57
N LEU A 475 -20.70 -10.77 3.45
CA LEU A 475 -20.13 -11.59 2.36
C LEU A 475 -18.68 -11.98 2.61
N LEU A 476 -17.99 -11.17 3.42
CA LEU A 476 -16.64 -11.37 3.92
C LEU A 476 -16.65 -11.14 5.43
N ASP A 477 -15.75 -11.82 6.14
CA ASP A 477 -15.72 -11.87 7.59
C ASP A 477 -14.48 -11.17 8.17
N PRO A 478 -14.58 -10.50 9.33
CA PRO A 478 -13.42 -10.02 10.07
C PRO A 478 -12.57 -11.21 10.54
N MET A 479 -11.24 -11.03 10.54
CA MET A 479 -10.27 -12.09 10.83
C MET A 479 -9.06 -11.48 11.53
N TYR A 480 -8.28 -12.32 12.19
CA TYR A 480 -7.01 -11.88 12.76
C TYR A 480 -5.81 -12.64 12.17
N PHE A 481 -4.72 -11.91 12.06
CA PHE A 481 -3.43 -12.33 11.55
C PHE A 481 -2.38 -12.03 12.62
N GLY A 482 -1.14 -12.46 12.42
CA GLY A 482 -0.08 -11.97 13.30
C GLY A 482 1.31 -12.49 13.00
N ILE A 483 2.28 -12.03 13.78
CA ILE A 483 3.66 -12.50 13.72
C ILE A 483 3.92 -13.49 14.86
N TYR A 484 4.48 -14.65 14.51
CA TYR A 484 4.77 -15.74 15.43
C TYR A 484 6.28 -15.97 15.59
N GLY A 485 6.78 -15.93 16.83
CA GLY A 485 8.20 -16.12 17.13
C GLY A 485 8.54 -15.98 18.62
N ILE A 486 9.83 -16.13 18.97
CA ILE A 486 10.29 -16.03 20.37
C ILE A 486 10.56 -14.59 20.79
N ASN A 487 11.05 -13.75 19.87
CA ASN A 487 11.43 -12.35 20.13
C ASN A 487 10.74 -11.44 19.11
N VAL A 488 9.44 -11.22 19.26
CA VAL A 488 8.59 -10.53 18.27
C VAL A 488 7.90 -9.28 18.81
N LEU A 489 8.02 -8.98 20.10
CA LEU A 489 7.41 -7.78 20.71
C LEU A 489 7.83 -6.46 20.04
N GLN A 490 9.06 -6.41 19.50
CA GLN A 490 9.59 -5.23 18.80
C GLN A 490 9.40 -5.29 17.28
N SER A 491 8.65 -6.28 16.77
CA SER A 491 8.41 -6.38 15.33
C SER A 491 7.65 -5.18 14.81
N LEU A 492 8.07 -4.69 13.64
CA LEU A 492 7.40 -3.62 12.91
C LEU A 492 6.22 -4.13 12.07
N SER A 493 6.06 -5.46 11.94
CA SER A 493 5.02 -6.06 11.10
C SER A 493 3.59 -5.65 11.47
N PRO A 494 3.20 -5.57 12.76
CA PRO A 494 1.86 -5.11 13.13
C PRO A 494 1.54 -3.69 12.64
N ALA A 495 2.51 -2.78 12.65
CA ALA A 495 2.30 -1.40 12.20
C ALA A 495 1.93 -1.35 10.71
N MET A 496 2.72 -2.00 9.85
CA MET A 496 2.43 -2.01 8.41
C MET A 496 1.13 -2.74 8.05
N HIS A 497 0.85 -3.90 8.66
CA HIS A 497 -0.30 -4.70 8.28
C HIS A 497 -1.63 -4.09 8.74
N ASN A 498 -1.68 -3.55 9.96
CA ASN A 498 -2.89 -2.88 10.45
C ASN A 498 -3.21 -1.62 9.65
N ALA A 499 -2.19 -0.81 9.32
CA ALA A 499 -2.38 0.36 8.46
C ALA A 499 -2.85 -0.03 7.04
N ALA A 500 -2.34 -1.14 6.51
CA ALA A 500 -2.79 -1.67 5.23
C ALA A 500 -4.25 -2.14 5.26
N PHE A 501 -4.67 -2.87 6.30
CA PHE A 501 -6.07 -3.29 6.47
C PHE A 501 -7.01 -2.08 6.55
N GLU A 502 -6.66 -1.07 7.36
CA GLU A 502 -7.44 0.15 7.51
C GLU A 502 -7.58 0.92 6.18
N SER A 503 -6.48 1.09 5.45
CA SER A 503 -6.47 1.76 4.15
C SER A 503 -7.33 1.01 3.12
N CYS A 504 -7.30 -0.32 3.12
CA CYS A 504 -8.12 -1.14 2.23
C CYS A 504 -9.59 -1.28 2.68
N GLY A 505 -9.97 -0.73 3.84
CA GLY A 505 -11.33 -0.85 4.36
C GLY A 505 -11.68 -2.23 4.89
N MET A 506 -10.68 -3.00 5.32
CA MET A 506 -10.82 -4.34 5.88
C MET A 506 -10.83 -4.28 7.42
N PRO A 507 -11.77 -4.93 8.10
CA PRO A 507 -11.85 -4.96 9.57
C PRO A 507 -10.93 -6.01 10.21
N HIS A 508 -9.81 -6.35 9.56
CA HIS A 508 -8.87 -7.35 10.07
C HIS A 508 -7.93 -6.75 11.14
N GLU A 509 -7.34 -7.62 11.95
CA GLU A 509 -6.37 -7.23 12.97
C GLU A 509 -5.07 -8.04 12.84
N TYR A 510 -3.91 -7.39 12.96
CA TYR A 510 -2.60 -8.03 12.98
C TYR A 510 -1.97 -7.95 14.38
N LYS A 511 -1.74 -9.11 14.99
CA LYS A 511 -1.32 -9.30 16.40
C LYS A 511 0.12 -9.81 16.53
N ILE A 512 0.63 -9.77 17.76
CA ILE A 512 1.92 -10.37 18.13
C ILE A 512 1.66 -11.67 18.89
N PHE A 513 2.24 -12.77 18.42
CA PHE A 513 2.18 -14.09 19.07
C PHE A 513 3.58 -14.49 19.54
N GLN A 514 3.99 -13.99 20.71
CA GLN A 514 5.28 -14.33 21.29
C GLN A 514 5.19 -15.61 22.13
N HIS A 515 5.75 -16.71 21.62
CA HIS A 515 5.75 -18.00 22.32
C HIS A 515 7.11 -18.71 22.22
N PRO A 516 7.52 -19.44 23.28
CA PRO A 516 8.80 -20.13 23.29
C PRO A 516 8.83 -21.42 22.45
N THR A 517 7.67 -21.93 22.02
CA THR A 517 7.55 -23.22 21.29
C THR A 517 6.48 -23.14 20.22
N VAL A 518 6.64 -23.85 19.10
CA VAL A 518 5.66 -23.93 18.01
C VAL A 518 4.32 -24.56 18.39
N ASN A 519 4.23 -25.29 19.51
CA ASN A 519 3.01 -26.02 19.90
C ASN A 519 1.77 -25.12 20.06
N HIS A 520 1.95 -23.86 20.48
CA HIS A 520 0.84 -22.92 20.64
C HIS A 520 0.17 -22.57 19.31
N LEU A 521 0.89 -22.71 18.20
CA LEU A 521 0.35 -22.50 16.85
C LEU A 521 -0.88 -23.38 16.59
N ARG A 522 -0.97 -24.58 17.18
CA ARG A 522 -2.14 -25.47 17.05
C ARG A 522 -3.43 -24.84 17.58
N HIS A 523 -3.36 -24.03 18.64
CA HIS A 523 -4.52 -23.32 19.17
C HIS A 523 -4.99 -22.21 18.23
N LEU A 524 -4.06 -21.50 17.60
CA LEU A 524 -4.39 -20.50 16.58
C LEU A 524 -5.04 -21.17 15.36
N ILE A 525 -4.52 -22.32 14.93
CA ILE A 525 -5.06 -23.09 13.80
C ILE A 525 -6.46 -23.62 14.09
N SER A 526 -6.80 -23.93 15.34
CA SER A 526 -8.16 -24.38 15.69
C SER A 526 -9.21 -23.27 15.69
N ASP A 527 -8.80 -22.00 15.60
CA ASP A 527 -9.71 -20.86 15.56
C ASP A 527 -10.15 -20.58 14.12
N GLU A 528 -11.47 -20.54 13.90
CA GLU A 528 -12.06 -20.29 12.58
C GLU A 528 -11.79 -18.86 12.06
N ASN A 529 -11.48 -17.93 12.95
CA ASN A 529 -11.17 -16.53 12.64
C ASN A 529 -9.68 -16.29 12.36
N PHE A 530 -8.82 -17.30 12.55
CA PHE A 530 -7.40 -17.19 12.23
C PHE A 530 -7.21 -17.13 10.71
N GLY A 531 -6.63 -16.03 10.22
CA GLY A 531 -6.41 -15.77 8.81
C GLY A 531 -4.99 -16.09 8.31
N GLY A 532 -4.03 -16.24 9.22
CA GLY A 532 -2.65 -16.57 8.88
C GLY A 532 -1.62 -15.90 9.78
N ALA A 533 -0.36 -16.33 9.64
CA ALA A 533 0.73 -15.76 10.42
C ALA A 533 2.03 -15.64 9.65
N SER A 534 2.76 -14.56 9.91
CA SER A 534 4.16 -14.44 9.53
C SER A 534 5.02 -15.18 10.55
N ILE A 535 5.80 -16.15 10.11
CA ILE A 535 6.66 -16.98 10.95
C ILE A 535 8.07 -16.41 10.94
N THR A 536 8.61 -16.08 12.12
CA THR A 536 9.99 -15.63 12.25
C THR A 536 10.86 -16.65 13.00
N ALA A 537 12.12 -16.29 13.23
CA ALA A 537 13.07 -17.15 13.93
C ALA A 537 12.56 -17.51 15.35
N PRO A 538 12.79 -18.76 15.82
CA PRO A 538 13.51 -19.85 15.15
C PRO A 538 12.63 -20.81 14.33
N PHE A 539 11.31 -20.59 14.26
CA PHE A 539 10.35 -21.64 13.87
C PHE A 539 10.17 -21.88 12.37
N LYS A 540 10.82 -21.12 11.49
CA LYS A 540 10.60 -21.22 10.02
C LYS A 540 10.80 -22.63 9.45
N LYS A 541 11.74 -23.42 10.01
CA LYS A 541 11.97 -24.82 9.61
C LYS A 541 11.01 -25.80 10.30
N GLU A 542 10.64 -25.53 11.55
CA GLU A 542 9.69 -26.36 12.29
C GLU A 542 8.29 -26.27 11.67
N VAL A 543 7.84 -25.06 11.32
CA VAL A 543 6.55 -24.85 10.63
C VAL A 543 6.54 -25.47 9.24
N PHE A 544 7.67 -25.50 8.53
CA PHE A 544 7.77 -26.20 7.24
C PHE A 544 7.44 -27.70 7.35
N ALA A 545 7.65 -28.33 8.51
CA ALA A 545 7.26 -29.73 8.75
C ALA A 545 5.79 -29.90 9.16
N LEU A 546 5.08 -28.80 9.48
CA LEU A 546 3.69 -28.80 9.95
C LEU A 546 2.68 -28.49 8.84
N VAL A 547 3.11 -27.94 7.72
CA VAL A 547 2.22 -27.53 6.61
C VAL A 547 1.87 -28.71 5.72
N ASP A 548 0.62 -28.75 5.25
CA ASP A 548 0.11 -29.81 4.38
C ASP A 548 0.49 -29.56 2.91
N LEU A 549 0.45 -28.29 2.51
CA LEU A 549 0.79 -27.83 1.17
C LEU A 549 1.86 -26.75 1.25
N THR A 550 2.77 -26.72 0.28
CA THR A 550 3.88 -25.75 0.24
C THR A 550 4.05 -25.15 -1.13
N SER A 551 4.41 -23.87 -1.19
CA SER A 551 4.84 -23.26 -2.45
C SER A 551 6.12 -23.92 -2.99
N PRO A 552 6.31 -24.00 -4.32
CA PRO A 552 7.56 -24.44 -4.93
C PRO A 552 8.78 -23.69 -4.40
N GLU A 553 8.60 -22.41 -4.10
CA GLU A 553 9.60 -21.51 -3.52
C GLU A 553 9.96 -21.92 -2.09
N ALA A 554 8.97 -22.12 -1.22
CA ALA A 554 9.19 -22.57 0.16
C ALA A 554 9.81 -23.96 0.21
N GLN A 555 9.44 -24.86 -0.71
CA GLN A 555 10.04 -26.18 -0.89
C GLN A 555 11.51 -26.08 -1.31
N ALA A 556 11.83 -25.20 -2.29
CA ALA A 556 13.19 -24.97 -2.75
C ALA A 556 14.07 -24.37 -1.64
N ILE A 557 13.53 -23.43 -0.85
CA ILE A 557 14.22 -22.80 0.27
C ILE A 557 14.32 -23.76 1.46
N GLY A 558 13.32 -24.62 1.68
CA GLY A 558 13.20 -25.50 2.85
C GLY A 558 12.90 -24.73 4.15
N ALA A 559 12.06 -23.70 4.07
CA ALA A 559 11.61 -22.90 5.21
C ALA A 559 10.33 -22.13 4.87
N VAL A 560 9.40 -22.04 5.83
CA VAL A 560 8.15 -21.24 5.73
C VAL A 560 8.28 -19.98 6.57
N ASN A 561 8.02 -18.81 5.98
CA ASN A 561 7.85 -17.56 6.71
C ASN A 561 6.40 -17.04 6.68
N THR A 562 5.53 -17.65 5.88
CA THR A 562 4.15 -17.22 5.68
C THR A 562 3.24 -18.43 5.76
N LEU A 563 2.43 -18.51 6.80
CA LEU A 563 1.50 -19.59 7.05
C LEU A 563 0.08 -19.13 6.76
N ILE A 564 -0.66 -19.89 5.96
CA ILE A 564 -2.02 -19.56 5.56
C ILE A 564 -2.95 -20.77 5.80
N PRO A 565 -3.99 -20.64 6.63
CA PRO A 565 -5.03 -21.66 6.74
C PRO A 565 -5.87 -21.72 5.47
N LEU A 566 -6.13 -22.92 4.98
CA LEU A 566 -7.03 -23.20 3.87
C LEU A 566 -8.37 -23.69 4.39
N ARG A 567 -9.46 -23.22 3.78
CA ARG A 567 -10.83 -23.64 4.13
C ARG A 567 -11.28 -24.88 3.36
N SER A 568 -10.56 -25.24 2.30
CA SER A 568 -10.66 -26.56 1.66
C SER A 568 -9.27 -27.16 1.47
N ALA A 569 -9.18 -28.48 1.38
CA ALA A 569 -7.92 -29.20 1.16
C ALA A 569 -7.42 -29.11 -0.30
N SER A 570 -7.69 -27.98 -0.98
CA SER A 570 -7.21 -27.67 -2.33
C SER A 570 -6.45 -26.36 -2.33
N ILE A 571 -5.42 -26.28 -3.17
CA ILE A 571 -4.67 -25.05 -3.43
C ILE A 571 -5.57 -23.96 -4.06
N ASP A 572 -6.66 -24.34 -4.70
CA ASP A 572 -7.64 -23.40 -5.26
C ASP A 572 -8.30 -22.53 -4.17
N SER A 573 -8.33 -23.03 -2.93
CA SER A 573 -8.76 -22.27 -1.75
C SER A 573 -7.90 -21.03 -1.49
N LEU A 574 -6.73 -20.88 -2.13
CA LEU A 574 -5.90 -19.67 -2.04
C LEU A 574 -6.60 -18.41 -2.56
N ILE A 575 -7.59 -18.57 -3.44
CA ILE A 575 -8.36 -17.48 -4.04
C ILE A 575 -9.48 -17.00 -3.08
N ASP A 576 -10.08 -17.95 -2.35
CA ASP A 576 -11.16 -17.69 -1.40
C ASP A 576 -10.60 -17.24 -0.05
N ARG A 577 -10.33 -15.93 0.07
CA ARG A 577 -9.84 -15.26 1.28
C ARG A 577 -10.92 -14.43 1.97
N ASN A 578 -10.67 -14.09 3.23
CA ASN A 578 -11.52 -13.23 4.06
C ASN A 578 -12.89 -13.85 4.38
N ARG A 579 -12.91 -15.18 4.57
CA ARG A 579 -14.07 -15.94 5.07
C ARG A 579 -13.63 -16.84 6.21
N THR A 580 -14.44 -16.85 7.25
CA THR A 580 -14.27 -17.70 8.44
C THR A 580 -14.70 -19.13 8.13
N GLY A 581 -14.19 -20.06 8.92
CA GLY A 581 -14.58 -21.47 8.85
C GLY A 581 -13.46 -22.39 9.31
N PRO A 582 -13.74 -23.70 9.41
CA PRO A 582 -12.75 -24.67 9.88
C PRO A 582 -11.52 -24.69 8.98
N VAL A 583 -10.34 -24.84 9.58
CA VAL A 583 -9.10 -25.04 8.83
C VAL A 583 -9.05 -26.48 8.32
N ALA A 584 -9.11 -26.65 7.01
CA ALA A 584 -9.05 -27.96 6.35
C ALA A 584 -7.61 -28.41 6.05
N ALA A 585 -6.71 -27.45 5.78
CA ALA A 585 -5.29 -27.69 5.51
C ALA A 585 -4.47 -26.42 5.77
N LEU A 586 -3.15 -26.55 5.88
CA LEU A 586 -2.20 -25.47 6.03
C LEU A 586 -1.34 -25.31 4.78
N TYR A 587 -1.27 -24.09 4.28
CA TYR A 587 -0.37 -23.73 3.20
C TYR A 587 0.82 -22.92 3.72
N GLY A 588 2.02 -23.35 3.37
CA GLY A 588 3.28 -22.68 3.71
C GLY A 588 3.93 -22.02 2.50
N ASP A 589 4.23 -20.73 2.62
CA ASP A 589 5.00 -19.95 1.64
C ASP A 589 6.23 -19.28 2.26
N ASN A 590 7.11 -18.76 1.40
CA ASN A 590 8.27 -17.97 1.77
C ASN A 590 8.30 -16.66 0.97
N THR A 591 8.13 -15.53 1.65
CA THR A 591 8.21 -14.18 1.06
C THR A 591 9.52 -13.46 1.33
N ASP A 592 10.42 -14.03 2.16
CA ASP A 592 11.72 -13.42 2.46
C ASP A 592 12.54 -13.22 1.18
N TRP A 593 12.53 -14.22 0.29
CA TRP A 593 13.28 -14.17 -0.97
C TRP A 593 12.72 -13.10 -1.90
N ILE A 594 11.42 -12.79 -1.83
CA ILE A 594 10.75 -11.76 -2.65
C ILE A 594 11.23 -10.38 -2.23
N GLY A 595 11.37 -10.14 -0.91
CA GLY A 595 11.93 -8.90 -0.40
C GLY A 595 13.37 -8.68 -0.89
N ILE A 596 14.23 -9.69 -0.70
CA ILE A 596 15.62 -9.66 -1.16
C ILE A 596 15.69 -9.41 -2.66
N HIS A 597 14.94 -10.23 -3.41
CA HIS A 597 14.88 -10.16 -4.85
C HIS A 597 14.51 -8.75 -5.33
N THR A 598 13.39 -8.22 -4.82
CA THR A 598 12.82 -6.93 -5.25
C THR A 598 13.80 -5.80 -4.98
N CYS A 599 14.44 -5.81 -3.82
CA CYS A 599 15.47 -4.85 -3.46
C CYS A 599 16.70 -4.93 -4.38
N ILE A 600 17.18 -6.13 -4.75
CA ILE A 600 18.26 -6.26 -5.73
C ILE A 600 17.83 -5.64 -7.06
N ARG A 601 16.69 -6.06 -7.62
CA ARG A 601 16.24 -5.61 -8.94
C ARG A 601 16.02 -4.11 -9.03
N GLN A 602 15.45 -3.50 -7.99
CA GLN A 602 15.19 -2.05 -7.94
C GLN A 602 16.47 -1.23 -7.82
N ASN A 603 17.52 -1.76 -7.19
CA ASN A 603 18.75 -1.03 -6.91
C ASN A 603 19.91 -1.44 -7.82
N LEU A 604 19.77 -2.46 -8.67
CA LEU A 604 20.79 -2.84 -9.63
C LEU A 604 20.72 -1.94 -10.87
N SER A 605 21.79 -1.21 -11.14
CA SER A 605 21.89 -0.33 -12.31
C SER A 605 21.77 -1.13 -13.63
N PRO A 606 21.28 -0.54 -14.74
CA PRO A 606 21.18 -1.23 -16.02
C PRO A 606 22.49 -1.85 -16.52
N ILE A 607 23.64 -1.21 -16.25
CA ILE A 607 24.97 -1.74 -16.62
C ILE A 607 25.33 -3.03 -15.86
N ASN A 608 24.90 -3.11 -14.60
CA ASN A 608 25.08 -4.25 -13.70
C ASN A 608 23.96 -5.29 -13.82
N GLY A 609 23.04 -5.15 -14.80
CA GLY A 609 21.99 -6.13 -15.09
C GLY A 609 22.56 -7.54 -15.18
N VAL A 610 21.81 -8.52 -14.67
CA VAL A 610 22.30 -9.89 -14.49
C VAL A 610 22.62 -10.53 -15.84
N LYS A 611 23.87 -10.98 -15.98
CA LYS A 611 24.47 -11.63 -17.16
C LYS A 611 25.05 -12.98 -16.74
N ARG A 612 25.45 -13.81 -17.71
CA ARG A 612 26.07 -15.13 -17.44
C ARG A 612 27.32 -15.05 -16.54
N ARG A 613 28.10 -13.96 -16.63
CA ARG A 613 29.31 -13.73 -15.81
C ARG A 613 29.05 -13.06 -14.46
N THR A 614 27.82 -12.61 -14.19
CA THR A 614 27.50 -11.89 -12.95
C THR A 614 27.80 -12.76 -11.74
N THR A 615 28.49 -12.15 -10.77
CA THR A 615 28.88 -12.80 -9.53
C THR A 615 28.16 -12.17 -8.33
N ALA A 616 27.73 -13.00 -7.39
CA ALA A 616 27.10 -12.58 -6.15
C ALA A 616 27.76 -13.20 -4.91
N LEU A 617 27.65 -12.52 -3.77
CA LEU A 617 28.16 -12.97 -2.48
C LEU A 617 27.04 -13.00 -1.43
N VAL A 618 26.87 -14.14 -0.76
CA VAL A 618 25.97 -14.32 0.39
C VAL A 618 26.80 -14.46 1.66
N VAL A 619 26.52 -13.61 2.64
CA VAL A 619 27.20 -13.62 3.94
C VAL A 619 26.25 -14.14 5.02
N GLY A 620 26.56 -15.29 5.60
CA GLY A 620 25.70 -16.02 6.54
C GLY A 620 25.15 -17.34 5.97
N ALA A 621 24.68 -18.23 6.84
CA ALA A 621 24.10 -19.53 6.46
C ALA A 621 22.76 -19.85 7.18
N GLY A 622 22.07 -18.82 7.68
CA GLY A 622 20.77 -18.94 8.36
C GLY A 622 19.58 -19.12 7.42
N GLY A 623 18.35 -19.04 7.97
CA GLY A 623 17.12 -19.13 7.17
C GLY A 623 17.02 -18.04 6.10
N MET A 624 17.41 -16.80 6.42
CA MET A 624 17.46 -15.70 5.47
C MET A 624 18.51 -15.91 4.36
N ALA A 625 19.65 -16.56 4.67
CA ALA A 625 20.65 -16.88 3.67
C ALA A 625 20.13 -17.87 2.63
N ARG A 626 19.28 -18.84 3.05
CA ARG A 626 18.62 -19.75 2.11
C ARG A 626 17.64 -19.01 1.19
N ALA A 627 16.90 -18.04 1.72
CA ALA A 627 16.06 -17.16 0.91
C ALA A 627 16.89 -16.30 -0.06
N ALA A 628 18.04 -15.77 0.37
CA ALA A 628 18.97 -15.02 -0.48
C ALA A 628 19.53 -15.88 -1.63
N MET A 629 19.96 -17.11 -1.34
CA MET A 629 20.41 -18.07 -2.35
C MET A 629 19.33 -18.30 -3.42
N TYR A 630 18.09 -18.53 -2.99
CA TYR A 630 16.98 -18.71 -3.92
C TYR A 630 16.69 -17.45 -4.74
N ALA A 631 16.71 -16.25 -4.12
CA ALA A 631 16.54 -14.98 -4.83
C ALA A 631 17.59 -14.77 -5.93
N LEU A 632 18.86 -15.09 -5.65
CA LEU A 632 19.96 -15.00 -6.62
C LEU A 632 19.81 -15.99 -7.79
N LEU A 633 19.41 -17.23 -7.49
CA LEU A 633 19.11 -18.21 -8.52
C LEU A 633 17.95 -17.77 -9.42
N ARG A 634 16.91 -17.17 -8.83
CA ARG A 634 15.76 -16.63 -9.56
C ARG A 634 16.09 -15.36 -10.36
N LEU A 635 17.10 -14.60 -9.97
CA LEU A 635 17.67 -13.50 -10.76
C LEU A 635 18.44 -13.99 -11.99
N GLY A 636 18.77 -15.29 -12.06
CA GLY A 636 19.61 -15.86 -13.10
C GLY A 636 21.12 -15.76 -12.82
N VAL A 637 21.53 -15.44 -11.60
CA VAL A 637 22.95 -15.41 -11.20
C VAL A 637 23.52 -16.82 -11.24
N ARG A 638 24.65 -16.99 -11.92
CA ARG A 638 25.30 -18.29 -12.12
C ARG A 638 26.53 -18.50 -11.22
N ASN A 639 27.18 -17.44 -10.78
CA ASN A 639 28.36 -17.51 -9.91
C ASN A 639 27.99 -16.98 -8.52
N ILE A 640 27.83 -17.87 -7.53
CA ILE A 640 27.40 -17.49 -6.18
C ILE A 640 28.45 -17.93 -5.15
N PHE A 641 28.99 -16.97 -4.41
CA PHE A 641 29.94 -17.20 -3.34
C PHE A 641 29.24 -17.12 -1.99
N ILE A 642 29.65 -17.96 -1.04
CA ILE A 642 29.07 -18.01 0.30
C ILE A 642 30.18 -17.88 1.33
N HIS A 643 30.00 -16.97 2.29
CA HIS A 643 30.89 -16.84 3.44
C HIS A 643 30.07 -16.96 4.73
N ASN A 644 30.51 -17.80 5.68
CA ASN A 644 29.87 -17.92 6.99
C ASN A 644 30.90 -18.25 8.07
N ARG A 645 30.71 -17.71 9.28
CA ARG A 645 31.62 -17.97 10.43
C ARG A 645 31.77 -19.46 10.75
N THR A 646 30.70 -20.23 10.65
CA THR A 646 30.69 -21.68 10.89
C THR A 646 30.60 -22.41 9.56
N LEU A 647 31.71 -23.00 9.10
CA LEU A 647 31.82 -23.64 7.78
C LEU A 647 30.75 -24.73 7.58
N LYS A 648 30.53 -25.57 8.60
CA LYS A 648 29.54 -26.65 8.56
C LYS A 648 28.13 -26.20 8.12
N HIS A 649 27.67 -25.04 8.59
CA HIS A 649 26.34 -24.54 8.21
C HIS A 649 26.29 -24.07 6.75
N ALA A 650 27.38 -23.48 6.24
CA ALA A 650 27.47 -23.11 4.83
C ALA A 650 27.55 -24.34 3.93
N GLU A 651 28.28 -25.38 4.33
CA GLU A 651 28.32 -26.66 3.62
C GLU A 651 26.96 -27.37 3.57
N GLU A 652 26.18 -27.32 4.64
CA GLU A 652 24.80 -27.85 4.69
C GLU A 652 23.88 -27.10 3.71
N MET A 653 23.97 -25.77 3.67
CA MET A 653 23.22 -24.94 2.73
C MET A 653 23.64 -25.21 1.28
N LEU A 654 24.95 -25.31 1.03
CA LEU A 654 25.50 -25.58 -0.31
C LEU A 654 25.02 -26.94 -0.83
N ARG A 655 25.13 -28.00 -0.02
CA ARG A 655 24.65 -29.35 -0.39
C ARG A 655 23.17 -29.35 -0.74
N HIS A 656 22.35 -28.60 0.01
CA HIS A 656 20.91 -28.47 -0.26
C HIS A 656 20.65 -27.88 -1.66
N PHE A 657 21.28 -26.74 -1.99
CA PHE A 657 21.04 -26.05 -3.27
C PHE A 657 21.70 -26.77 -4.47
N GLN A 658 22.86 -27.40 -4.29
CA GLN A 658 23.45 -28.26 -5.32
C GLN A 658 22.54 -29.45 -5.64
N GLY A 659 21.95 -30.07 -4.62
CA GLY A 659 20.95 -31.13 -4.78
C GLY A 659 19.69 -30.65 -5.51
N TYR A 660 19.19 -29.47 -5.17
CA TYR A 660 18.05 -28.83 -5.83
C TYR A 660 18.32 -28.57 -7.33
N CYS A 661 19.45 -27.93 -7.66
CA CYS A 661 19.82 -27.63 -9.04
C CYS A 661 20.05 -28.91 -9.87
N SER A 662 20.64 -29.95 -9.27
CA SER A 662 20.87 -31.23 -9.95
C SER A 662 19.57 -31.98 -10.29
N LYS A 663 18.57 -31.94 -9.39
CA LYS A 663 17.25 -32.55 -9.62
C LYS A 663 16.46 -31.82 -10.69
N ASN A 664 16.44 -30.49 -10.65
CA ASN A 664 15.73 -29.67 -11.64
C ASN A 664 16.43 -29.63 -13.00
N GLY A 665 17.76 -29.79 -13.04
CA GLY A 665 18.52 -29.91 -14.29
C GLY A 665 18.23 -31.19 -15.10
N ARG A 666 17.77 -32.26 -14.44
CA ARG A 666 17.39 -33.53 -15.10
C ARG A 666 15.90 -33.60 -15.52
N GLY A 667 15.04 -32.73 -14.96
CA GLY A 667 13.58 -32.76 -15.16
C GLY A 667 13.08 -32.30 -16.53
N SER A 668 13.93 -31.66 -17.35
CA SER A 668 13.55 -31.18 -18.70
C SER A 668 13.64 -32.24 -19.81
N GLN A 669 14.04 -33.49 -19.50
CA GLN A 669 14.24 -34.55 -20.52
C GLN A 669 13.14 -35.62 -20.57
N SER A 670 12.04 -35.50 -19.83
CA SER A 670 11.01 -36.55 -19.78
C SER A 670 9.60 -36.00 -19.95
N ARG A 671 9.21 -35.66 -21.20
CA ARG A 671 7.80 -35.66 -21.62
C ARG A 671 7.50 -35.68 -23.14
N SER A 672 8.45 -36.11 -23.99
CA SER A 672 8.11 -36.43 -25.39
C SER A 672 8.87 -37.66 -25.88
N SER A 673 8.30 -38.84 -25.68
CA SER A 673 8.71 -40.05 -26.38
C SER A 673 7.62 -40.48 -27.37
N SER A 674 7.80 -40.11 -28.64
CA SER A 674 7.30 -40.91 -29.76
C SER A 674 8.24 -40.76 -30.97
N ARG A 675 9.09 -41.77 -31.13
CA ARG A 675 9.69 -42.35 -32.36
C ARG A 675 9.88 -41.42 -33.58
N SER A 676 11.14 -41.19 -33.96
CA SER A 676 11.64 -41.63 -35.28
C SER A 676 13.18 -41.61 -35.30
N SER A 677 13.73 -42.62 -35.96
CA SER A 677 15.14 -42.90 -36.19
C SER A 677 15.67 -42.17 -37.42
N GLY A 678 16.91 -41.67 -37.36
CA GLY A 678 17.72 -41.48 -38.58
C GLY A 678 18.63 -40.26 -38.62
N ASN A 679 19.94 -40.54 -38.69
CA ASN A 679 21.04 -39.76 -39.29
C ASN A 679 21.69 -38.60 -38.53
N SER A 680 22.97 -38.86 -38.26
CA SER A 680 24.08 -38.00 -37.88
C SER A 680 24.45 -36.97 -38.95
N ALA A 681 24.58 -35.71 -38.55
CA ALA A 681 25.50 -34.74 -39.13
C ALA A 681 25.83 -33.65 -38.08
N GLU A 682 27.09 -33.23 -38.07
CA GLU A 682 27.75 -32.36 -37.11
C GLU A 682 27.02 -31.01 -36.88
N GLY A 683 26.74 -30.70 -35.62
CA GLY A 683 26.21 -29.42 -35.17
C GLY A 683 26.75 -29.12 -33.77
N THR A 684 27.29 -27.92 -33.60
CA THR A 684 27.81 -27.34 -32.36
C THR A 684 26.86 -27.54 -31.17
N PRO A 685 27.38 -27.78 -29.94
CA PRO A 685 26.56 -28.23 -28.82
C PRO A 685 25.74 -27.08 -28.23
N ASP A 686 24.53 -26.88 -28.74
CA ASP A 686 23.54 -25.96 -28.18
C ASP A 686 22.71 -26.64 -27.07
N SER A 687 22.48 -25.90 -25.98
CA SER A 687 21.51 -26.14 -24.89
C SER A 687 21.82 -27.16 -23.77
N THR A 688 23.07 -27.25 -23.27
CA THR A 688 23.28 -27.85 -21.94
C THR A 688 23.00 -26.83 -20.82
N THR A 689 22.04 -27.15 -19.96
CA THR A 689 21.72 -26.45 -18.71
C THR A 689 22.88 -26.58 -17.72
N GLU A 690 23.90 -25.74 -17.86
CA GLU A 690 25.01 -25.67 -16.89
C GLU A 690 24.48 -25.30 -15.50
N ILE A 691 24.82 -26.15 -14.53
CA ILE A 691 24.50 -25.99 -13.11
C ILE A 691 25.24 -24.73 -12.60
N PRO A 692 24.57 -23.82 -11.86
CA PRO A 692 25.23 -22.66 -11.27
C PRO A 692 26.44 -23.04 -10.40
N ALA A 693 27.54 -22.33 -10.56
CA ALA A 693 28.73 -22.50 -9.74
C ALA A 693 28.50 -21.86 -8.36
N MET A 694 28.63 -22.66 -7.31
CA MET A 694 28.46 -22.24 -5.92
C MET A 694 29.72 -22.59 -5.12
N THR A 695 30.38 -21.59 -4.53
CA THR A 695 31.71 -21.74 -3.93
C THR A 695 31.75 -21.17 -2.51
N LEU A 696 32.42 -21.86 -1.59
CA LEU A 696 32.64 -21.39 -0.22
C LEU A 696 33.91 -20.57 -0.11
N LEU A 697 33.83 -19.43 0.58
CA LEU A 697 34.98 -18.64 1.01
C LEU A 697 35.21 -18.90 2.51
N SER A 698 36.31 -19.59 2.80
CA SER A 698 36.61 -20.12 4.14
C SER A 698 36.93 -19.01 5.13
N SER A 699 37.64 -17.97 4.69
CA SER A 699 38.04 -16.84 5.51
C SER A 699 37.86 -15.51 4.77
N LYS A 700 37.62 -14.42 5.51
CA LYS A 700 37.69 -13.05 4.97
C LYS A 700 39.12 -12.63 4.59
N SER A 701 40.14 -13.37 5.02
CA SER A 701 41.53 -13.15 4.58
C SER A 701 41.84 -13.75 3.21
N ASP A 702 40.94 -14.57 2.66
CA ASP A 702 41.17 -15.23 1.38
C ASP A 702 41.04 -14.21 0.22
N PRO A 703 41.98 -14.19 -0.75
CA PRO A 703 41.86 -13.32 -1.91
C PRO A 703 40.64 -13.72 -2.75
N TRP A 704 40.05 -12.77 -3.47
CA TRP A 704 38.97 -13.11 -4.39
C TRP A 704 39.49 -14.01 -5.53
N PRO A 705 38.79 -15.09 -5.91
CA PRO A 705 39.25 -16.02 -6.94
C PRO A 705 39.52 -15.36 -8.31
N GLU A 706 40.70 -15.58 -8.88
CA GLU A 706 41.18 -14.89 -10.11
C GLU A 706 40.31 -15.13 -11.35
N ASN A 707 39.64 -16.29 -11.44
CA ASN A 707 38.84 -16.67 -12.60
C ASN A 707 37.41 -16.08 -12.61
N PHE A 708 37.04 -15.30 -11.58
CA PHE A 708 35.69 -14.77 -11.43
C PHE A 708 35.69 -13.25 -11.31
N ASP A 709 34.75 -12.62 -12.00
CA ASP A 709 34.48 -11.19 -11.87
C ASP A 709 34.10 -10.88 -10.40
N ARG A 710 34.46 -9.69 -9.91
CA ARG A 710 34.10 -9.22 -8.56
C ARG A 710 32.57 -9.18 -8.38
N PRO A 711 32.06 -9.37 -7.16
CA PRO A 711 30.62 -9.45 -6.94
C PRO A 711 29.98 -8.07 -7.16
N THR A 712 28.91 -8.03 -7.94
CA THR A 712 28.07 -6.84 -8.12
C THR A 712 26.79 -6.90 -7.28
N ILE A 713 26.55 -8.02 -6.60
CA ILE A 713 25.42 -8.25 -5.70
C ILE A 713 25.93 -8.88 -4.41
N ILE A 714 25.69 -8.24 -3.27
CA ILE A 714 26.11 -8.71 -1.95
C ILE A 714 24.88 -8.75 -1.03
N VAL A 715 24.65 -9.87 -0.32
CA VAL A 715 23.55 -10.00 0.62
C VAL A 715 24.07 -10.51 1.97
N SER A 716 24.05 -9.65 2.98
CA SER A 716 24.37 -9.98 4.37
C SER A 716 23.11 -10.44 5.12
N CYS A 717 23.20 -11.65 5.66
CA CYS A 717 22.13 -12.37 6.33
C CYS A 717 22.47 -12.65 7.81
N ILE A 718 23.45 -11.92 8.37
CA ILE A 718 23.92 -12.12 9.74
C ILE A 718 23.09 -11.24 10.69
N SER A 719 22.61 -11.82 11.79
CA SER A 719 21.98 -11.02 12.85
C SER A 719 23.01 -10.14 13.55
N THR A 720 22.83 -8.83 13.49
CA THR A 720 23.63 -7.86 14.27
C THR A 720 23.18 -7.80 15.72
N PHE A 721 21.99 -8.34 16.05
CA PHE A 721 21.44 -8.44 17.40
C PHE A 721 21.90 -9.74 18.08
N ALA A 722 22.58 -9.66 19.23
CA ALA A 722 22.92 -10.83 20.06
C ALA A 722 21.77 -11.22 21.00
N LYS A 723 21.77 -12.50 21.45
CA LYS A 723 20.89 -12.99 22.53
C LYS A 723 21.06 -12.22 23.84
N ASP A 724 22.18 -11.52 24.03
CA ASP A 724 22.59 -10.91 25.29
C ASP A 724 22.77 -9.37 25.19
N GLY A 725 22.35 -8.74 24.09
CA GLY A 725 22.36 -7.27 23.95
C GLY A 725 23.70 -6.61 23.56
N GLN A 726 24.76 -7.38 23.24
CA GLN A 726 26.01 -6.87 22.65
C GLN A 726 25.98 -6.99 21.10
N PRO A 727 26.66 -6.12 20.32
CA PRO A 727 26.75 -6.27 18.86
C PRO A 727 27.46 -7.59 18.49
N SER A 728 26.76 -8.48 17.76
CA SER A 728 27.13 -9.90 17.73
C SER A 728 28.15 -10.33 16.65
N ALA A 729 28.41 -9.50 15.62
CA ALA A 729 29.34 -9.83 14.54
C ALA A 729 29.74 -8.60 13.69
N ASP A 730 31.01 -8.53 13.29
CA ASP A 730 31.50 -7.57 12.28
C ASP A 730 31.07 -8.01 10.87
N THR A 731 30.20 -7.22 10.24
CA THR A 731 29.68 -7.47 8.89
C THR A 731 30.55 -6.87 7.77
N SER A 732 31.64 -6.17 8.09
CA SER A 732 32.55 -5.57 7.10
C SER A 732 33.13 -6.61 6.13
N LEU A 733 33.46 -6.19 4.91
CA LEU A 733 34.05 -7.05 3.89
C LEU A 733 35.45 -6.57 3.49
N PRO A 734 36.32 -7.48 3.02
CA PRO A 734 37.63 -7.09 2.48
C PRO A 734 37.47 -6.11 1.30
N ALA A 735 38.34 -5.11 1.22
CA ALA A 735 38.32 -4.12 0.14
C ALA A 735 38.43 -4.77 -1.26
N ASP A 736 39.23 -5.84 -1.37
CA ASP A 736 39.36 -6.62 -2.60
C ASP A 736 38.03 -7.23 -3.09
N TRP A 737 37.16 -7.65 -2.16
CA TRP A 737 35.86 -8.23 -2.50
C TRP A 737 34.86 -7.16 -2.96
N LEU A 738 35.10 -5.87 -2.64
CA LEU A 738 34.25 -4.73 -3.03
C LEU A 738 34.78 -3.97 -4.25
N ALA A 739 35.90 -4.40 -4.84
CA ALA A 739 36.61 -3.72 -5.93
C ALA A 739 35.95 -3.87 -7.33
N SER A 740 34.63 -3.98 -7.40
CA SER A 740 33.90 -3.99 -8.68
C SER A 740 34.04 -2.64 -9.40
N PRO A 741 34.50 -2.59 -10.67
CA PRO A 741 34.74 -1.33 -11.38
C PRO A 741 33.46 -0.56 -11.71
N THR A 742 32.31 -1.23 -11.72
CA THR A 742 30.98 -0.65 -11.99
C THR A 742 30.13 -0.55 -10.72
N GLY A 743 30.73 -0.80 -9.56
CA GLY A 743 30.03 -0.89 -8.28
C GLY A 743 29.08 -2.08 -8.23
N GLY A 744 27.99 -1.94 -7.47
CA GLY A 744 27.05 -3.01 -7.21
C GLY A 744 25.97 -2.64 -6.20
N VAL A 745 25.18 -3.62 -5.78
CA VAL A 745 24.21 -3.48 -4.69
C VAL A 745 24.64 -4.34 -3.51
N ALA A 746 24.65 -3.75 -2.31
CA ALA A 746 24.85 -4.47 -1.07
C ALA A 746 23.63 -4.33 -0.16
N ILE A 747 23.09 -5.46 0.26
CA ILE A 747 21.88 -5.56 1.08
C ILE A 747 22.26 -6.10 2.45
N GLU A 748 21.82 -5.41 3.50
CA GLU A 748 21.82 -5.95 4.85
C GLU A 748 20.38 -6.24 5.28
N LEU A 749 20.13 -7.45 5.79
CA LEU A 749 18.80 -7.87 6.20
C LEU A 749 18.46 -7.47 7.63
N SER A 750 19.46 -7.22 8.46
CA SER A 750 19.24 -6.61 9.76
C SER A 750 18.86 -5.13 9.59
N TYR A 751 17.87 -4.70 10.37
CA TYR A 751 17.45 -3.29 10.47
C TYR A 751 17.80 -2.68 11.84
N MET A 752 18.56 -3.41 12.66
CA MET A 752 18.88 -3.03 14.05
C MET A 752 20.37 -3.34 14.33
N PRO A 753 21.29 -2.39 14.19
CA PRO A 753 21.09 -0.99 13.79
C PRO A 753 20.86 -0.82 12.27
N LEU A 754 20.37 0.36 11.85
CA LEU A 754 20.20 0.70 10.43
C LEU A 754 21.53 0.89 9.68
N GLU A 755 22.60 1.23 10.39
CA GLU A 755 23.96 1.38 9.85
C GLU A 755 24.95 0.37 10.44
N PRO A 756 24.89 -0.89 9.99
CA PRO A 756 25.91 -1.87 10.31
C PRO A 756 27.21 -1.63 9.49
N PRO A 757 28.34 -2.21 9.90
CA PRO A 757 29.65 -1.99 9.29
C PRO A 757 29.68 -2.13 7.76
N LEU A 758 29.02 -3.16 7.20
CA LEU A 758 28.92 -3.34 5.75
C LEU A 758 28.29 -2.15 5.04
N LEU A 759 27.16 -1.63 5.55
CA LEU A 759 26.47 -0.53 4.88
C LEU A 759 27.25 0.78 4.99
N LYS A 760 27.99 1.00 6.09
CA LYS A 760 28.90 2.14 6.21
C LYS A 760 29.98 2.09 5.13
N GLN A 761 30.65 0.94 4.99
CA GLN A 761 31.68 0.71 3.97
C GLN A 761 31.14 0.92 2.55
N VAL A 762 29.94 0.41 2.25
CA VAL A 762 29.33 0.54 0.92
C VAL A 762 28.90 1.98 0.62
N ARG A 763 28.42 2.72 1.63
CA ARG A 763 28.06 4.14 1.48
C ARG A 763 29.27 5.02 1.20
N GLU A 764 30.43 4.74 1.81
CA GLU A 764 31.69 5.42 1.49
C GLU A 764 32.15 5.18 0.05
N MET A 765 31.66 4.11 -0.59
CA MET A 765 31.95 3.75 -1.98
C MET A 765 30.85 4.16 -2.97
N SER A 766 29.89 5.02 -2.58
CA SER A 766 28.77 5.41 -3.44
C SER A 766 29.21 6.05 -4.77
N ASP A 767 30.32 6.82 -4.74
CA ASP A 767 30.90 7.47 -5.92
C ASP A 767 31.46 6.47 -6.94
N GLN A 768 31.71 5.22 -6.51
CA GLN A 768 32.15 4.11 -7.35
C GLN A 768 30.97 3.28 -7.89
N GLY A 769 29.73 3.75 -7.69
CA GLY A 769 28.52 3.11 -8.19
C GLY A 769 27.92 2.05 -7.25
N TRP A 770 28.36 1.99 -5.99
CA TRP A 770 27.77 1.12 -4.98
C TRP A 770 26.47 1.69 -4.39
N ILE A 771 25.49 0.82 -4.17
CA ILE A 771 24.19 1.17 -3.57
C ILE A 771 23.96 0.33 -2.32
N ALA A 772 23.80 1.01 -1.18
CA ALA A 772 23.49 0.40 0.11
C ALA A 772 21.97 0.27 0.32
N VAL A 773 21.51 -0.94 0.65
CA VAL A 773 20.12 -1.25 0.98
C VAL A 773 20.04 -1.82 2.39
N ASP A 774 19.37 -1.09 3.29
CA ASP A 774 19.14 -1.50 4.67
C ASP A 774 17.93 -2.42 4.85
N GLY A 775 17.84 -3.07 6.00
CA GLY A 775 16.77 -4.03 6.30
C GLY A 775 15.38 -3.41 6.36
N LEU A 776 15.23 -2.09 6.61
CA LEU A 776 13.94 -1.41 6.56
C LEU A 776 13.43 -1.19 5.15
N LYS A 777 14.29 -1.30 4.14
CA LYS A 777 13.86 -1.37 2.74
C LYS A 777 13.40 -2.79 2.35
N VAL A 778 13.96 -3.83 2.99
CA VAL A 778 13.62 -5.23 2.66
C VAL A 778 12.37 -5.72 3.39
N LEU A 779 12.21 -5.38 4.67
CA LEU A 779 11.09 -5.82 5.51
C LEU A 779 9.71 -5.45 4.94
N PRO A 780 9.45 -4.23 4.43
CA PRO A 780 8.18 -3.91 3.80
C PRO A 780 7.92 -4.76 2.55
N GLU A 781 8.93 -5.05 1.72
CA GLU A 781 8.71 -5.81 0.48
C GLU A 781 8.24 -7.25 0.74
N GLN A 782 8.80 -7.92 1.75
CA GLN A 782 8.28 -9.24 2.16
C GLN A 782 6.88 -9.14 2.81
N GLY A 783 6.61 -8.04 3.54
CA GLY A 783 5.35 -7.79 4.22
C GLY A 783 4.19 -7.46 3.29
N ILE A 784 4.45 -6.64 2.27
CA ILE A 784 3.57 -6.33 1.14
C ILE A 784 3.09 -7.63 0.51
N LYS A 785 4.02 -8.54 0.22
CA LYS A 785 3.66 -9.83 -0.36
C LYS A 785 2.85 -10.70 0.59
N GLN A 786 3.17 -10.70 1.89
CA GLN A 786 2.37 -11.41 2.90
C GLN A 786 0.95 -10.90 2.95
N PHE A 787 0.76 -9.58 2.93
CA PHE A 787 -0.56 -8.97 2.86
C PHE A 787 -1.35 -9.47 1.64
N GLU A 788 -0.73 -9.50 0.46
CA GLU A 788 -1.38 -9.99 -0.76
C GLU A 788 -1.79 -11.47 -0.65
N LEU A 789 -0.94 -12.31 -0.04
CA LEU A 789 -1.23 -13.73 0.17
C LEU A 789 -2.34 -13.95 1.22
N PHE A 790 -2.36 -13.12 2.27
CA PHE A 790 -3.36 -13.17 3.34
C PHE A 790 -4.74 -12.72 2.88
N THR A 791 -4.81 -11.71 2.02
CA THR A 791 -6.08 -11.03 1.70
C THR A 791 -6.58 -11.30 0.28
N ALA A 792 -5.73 -11.84 -0.59
CA ALA A 792 -5.93 -11.89 -2.04
C ALA A 792 -6.10 -10.49 -2.69
N ARG A 793 -5.64 -9.42 -2.03
CA ARG A 793 -5.69 -8.04 -2.52
C ARG A 793 -4.30 -7.42 -2.66
N LYS A 794 -4.16 -6.52 -3.62
CA LYS A 794 -2.95 -5.71 -3.78
C LYS A 794 -2.70 -4.89 -2.52
N ALA A 795 -1.47 -4.90 -2.01
CA ALA A 795 -1.14 -4.17 -0.79
C ALA A 795 -0.90 -2.67 -1.07
N PRO A 796 -1.31 -1.77 -0.16
CA PRO A 796 -0.97 -0.35 -0.23
C PRO A 796 0.49 -0.12 0.20
N GLY A 797 1.42 -0.49 -0.67
CA GLY A 797 2.83 -0.63 -0.32
C GLY A 797 3.52 0.63 0.21
N ASN A 798 3.17 1.84 -0.26
CA ASN A 798 3.82 3.04 0.28
C ASN A 798 3.35 3.33 1.71
N ILE A 799 2.05 3.14 2.02
CA ILE A 799 1.52 3.27 3.39
C ILE A 799 2.25 2.29 4.32
N MET A 800 2.43 1.04 3.88
CA MET A 800 3.17 0.04 4.66
C MET A 800 4.63 0.46 4.94
N ARG A 801 5.32 1.04 3.95
CA ARG A 801 6.69 1.55 4.12
C ARG A 801 6.75 2.74 5.07
N ASP A 802 5.83 3.70 4.92
CA ASP A 802 5.79 4.91 5.73
C ASP A 802 5.50 4.59 7.20
N GLU A 803 4.57 3.69 7.47
CA GLU A 803 4.22 3.26 8.83
C GLU A 803 5.34 2.46 9.49
N ILE A 804 6.08 1.64 8.74
CA ILE A 804 7.31 1.01 9.25
C ILE A 804 8.33 2.06 9.67
N LEU A 805 8.54 3.10 8.87
CA LEU A 805 9.51 4.15 9.18
C LEU A 805 9.09 4.94 10.43
N LYS A 806 7.79 5.27 10.56
CA LYS A 806 7.25 5.93 11.77
C LYS A 806 7.43 5.05 13.00
N ALA A 807 7.06 3.77 12.90
CA ALA A 807 7.20 2.81 14.00
C ALA A 807 8.68 2.59 14.38
N TYR A 808 9.59 2.55 13.40
CA TYR A 808 11.02 2.43 13.66
C TYR A 808 11.60 3.66 14.35
N LYS A 809 11.24 4.87 13.90
CA LYS A 809 11.66 6.14 14.56
C LYS A 809 11.20 6.21 16.01
N PHE A 810 10.01 5.67 16.31
CA PHE A 810 9.52 5.54 17.67
C PHE A 810 10.31 4.52 18.50
N LEU A 811 10.74 3.40 17.90
CA LEU A 811 11.52 2.37 18.59
C LEU A 811 13.00 2.75 18.77
N LEU A 812 13.58 3.54 17.87
CA LEU A 812 15.01 3.93 17.87
C LEU A 812 15.57 4.38 19.24
N PRO A 813 14.90 5.30 19.98
CA PRO A 813 15.33 5.68 21.32
C PRO A 813 15.34 4.49 22.28
N ILE A 814 14.33 3.62 22.19
CA ILE A 814 14.14 2.43 23.04
C ILE A 814 15.23 1.36 22.77
N MET A 815 15.85 1.40 21.58
CA MET A 815 16.75 0.36 21.09
C MET A 815 18.24 0.68 21.21
N ASN A 816 18.62 1.97 21.22
CA ASN A 816 20.03 2.41 21.28
C ASN A 816 20.59 2.53 22.70
N THR A 817 20.04 1.81 23.68
CA THR A 817 20.57 1.82 25.05
C THR A 817 21.02 0.43 25.48
N ASP A 818 22.23 0.34 26.01
CA ASP A 818 22.82 -0.87 26.58
C ASP A 818 21.95 -1.50 27.66
N ALA A 819 22.09 -2.81 27.87
CA ALA A 819 21.36 -3.55 28.91
C ALA A 819 21.59 -2.99 30.34
N SER A 820 22.73 -2.34 30.60
CA SER A 820 23.05 -1.61 31.84
C SER A 820 22.43 -0.20 31.92
N SER A 821 21.99 0.37 30.80
CA SER A 821 21.28 1.66 30.71
C SER A 821 19.76 1.52 30.51
N ARG A 822 19.21 0.30 30.64
CA ARG A 822 17.75 0.08 30.73
C ARG A 822 17.10 0.83 31.91
N GLU A 823 17.87 1.24 32.92
CA GLU A 823 17.41 2.16 33.96
C GLU A 823 17.20 3.61 33.45
N GLY A 824 17.87 4.03 32.37
CA GLY A 824 17.73 5.35 31.75
C GLY A 824 16.57 5.47 30.74
N LEU A 825 16.15 4.37 30.10
CA LEU A 825 14.96 4.33 29.23
C LEU A 825 13.65 4.14 29.99
N ARG A 826 13.72 3.64 31.22
CA ARG A 826 12.57 3.55 32.09
C ARG A 826 12.11 4.97 32.42
N LYS A 827 11.13 5.45 31.67
CA LYS A 827 10.40 6.64 32.06
C LYS A 827 9.56 6.33 33.30
N ASN A 828 9.65 7.22 34.27
CA ASN A 828 8.87 7.20 35.49
C ASN A 828 7.69 8.15 35.32
N PHE A 829 6.51 7.60 35.54
CA PHE A 829 5.25 8.31 35.55
C PHE A 829 4.76 8.44 36.98
N PHE A 830 4.08 9.53 37.27
CA PHE A 830 3.68 9.85 38.64
C PHE A 830 2.20 10.21 38.72
N ILE A 831 1.63 10.03 39.89
CA ILE A 831 0.44 10.79 40.31
C ILE A 831 0.82 11.74 41.44
N PHE A 832 0.55 13.03 41.24
CA PHE A 832 0.74 14.07 42.25
C PHE A 832 -0.59 14.42 42.91
N GLY A 833 -0.63 14.42 44.24
CA GLY A 833 -1.85 14.74 44.99
C GLY A 833 -1.71 14.49 46.48
N HIS A 834 -2.73 14.89 47.24
CA HIS A 834 -2.81 14.66 48.68
C HIS A 834 -3.84 13.56 48.99
N ASN A 835 -3.54 12.70 49.97
CA ASN A 835 -4.37 11.55 50.36
C ASN A 835 -4.69 10.59 49.19
N ILE A 836 -3.64 10.12 48.50
CA ILE A 836 -3.74 9.33 47.26
C ILE A 836 -3.09 7.96 47.35
N SER A 837 -2.63 7.54 48.53
CA SER A 837 -1.94 6.25 48.78
C SER A 837 -2.70 5.03 48.25
N HIS A 838 -4.02 5.14 48.08
CA HIS A 838 -4.88 4.05 47.62
C HIS A 838 -5.44 4.23 46.21
N THR A 839 -4.92 5.16 45.42
CA THR A 839 -5.34 5.32 44.02
C THR A 839 -5.07 4.06 43.20
N LEU A 840 -5.95 3.76 42.24
CA LEU A 840 -5.82 2.63 41.32
C LEU A 840 -5.04 2.97 40.04
N SER A 841 -4.67 4.23 39.83
CA SER A 841 -3.88 4.67 38.65
C SER A 841 -2.60 3.85 38.42
N PRO A 842 -1.80 3.49 39.45
CA PRO A 842 -0.65 2.62 39.26
C PRO A 842 -1.02 1.23 38.74
N THR A 843 -2.16 0.68 39.15
CA THR A 843 -2.61 -0.64 38.67
C THR A 843 -2.97 -0.56 37.19
N LEU A 844 -3.70 0.48 36.78
CA LEU A 844 -4.09 0.71 35.38
C LEU A 844 -2.86 0.91 34.49
N HIS A 845 -2.04 1.93 34.76
CA HIS A 845 -0.94 2.30 33.87
C HIS A 845 0.17 1.25 33.82
N ASN A 846 0.56 0.66 34.95
CA ASN A 846 1.57 -0.42 34.92
C ASN A 846 1.05 -1.68 34.20
N THR A 847 -0.26 -1.94 34.22
CA THR A 847 -0.84 -3.02 33.42
C THR A 847 -0.78 -2.70 31.94
N GLY A 848 -1.19 -1.50 31.54
CA GLY A 848 -1.07 -1.07 30.14
C GLY A 848 0.38 -1.08 29.64
N PHE A 849 1.34 -0.65 30.46
CA PHE A 849 2.76 -0.70 30.11
C PHE A 849 3.24 -2.14 29.93
N ARG A 850 2.87 -3.06 30.83
CA ARG A 850 3.24 -4.49 30.70
C ARG A 850 2.62 -5.15 29.47
N GLU A 851 1.34 -4.88 29.21
CA GLU A 851 0.62 -5.44 28.06
C GLU A 851 1.27 -5.01 26.74
N LEU A 852 1.73 -3.76 26.66
CA LEU A 852 2.42 -3.24 25.48
C LEU A 852 3.94 -3.47 25.49
N GLY A 853 4.49 -4.19 26.47
CA GLY A 853 5.92 -4.44 26.61
C GLY A 853 6.77 -3.19 26.86
N LEU A 854 6.18 -2.12 27.39
CA LEU A 854 6.86 -0.86 27.69
C LEU A 854 7.59 -0.96 29.05
N PRO A 855 8.87 -0.53 29.15
CA PRO A 855 9.67 -0.67 30.38
C PRO A 855 9.36 0.40 31.44
N HIS A 856 8.24 1.11 31.28
CA HIS A 856 7.87 2.27 32.10
C HIS A 856 7.28 1.87 33.44
N HIS A 857 7.35 2.78 34.40
CA HIS A 857 6.75 2.56 35.70
C HIS A 857 5.93 3.76 36.16
N TYR A 858 4.72 3.48 36.62
CA TYR A 858 3.83 4.45 37.20
C TYR A 858 3.80 4.30 38.72
N GLN A 859 4.03 5.39 39.46
CA GLN A 859 4.08 5.38 40.92
C GLN A 859 3.37 6.59 41.56
N ILE A 860 3.13 6.48 42.86
CA ILE A 860 2.45 7.52 43.64
C ILE A 860 3.49 8.47 44.21
N HIS A 861 3.28 9.78 44.06
CA HIS A 861 4.02 10.80 44.78
C HIS A 861 3.03 11.68 45.56
N GLN A 862 2.85 11.33 46.83
CA GLN A 862 1.93 12.04 47.72
C GLN A 862 2.59 13.33 48.24
N THR A 863 1.95 14.47 47.97
CA THR A 863 2.43 15.79 48.42
C THR A 863 1.27 16.70 48.81
N VAL A 864 1.48 17.54 49.82
CA VAL A 864 0.53 18.54 50.32
C VAL A 864 0.52 19.82 49.49
N SER A 865 1.57 20.09 48.69
CA SER A 865 1.72 21.29 47.88
C SER A 865 2.49 21.02 46.58
N VAL A 866 2.27 21.84 45.55
CA VAL A 866 3.17 21.88 44.38
C VAL A 866 4.42 22.66 44.78
N ASP A 867 5.41 21.95 45.33
CA ASP A 867 6.65 22.49 45.90
C ASP A 867 7.88 22.14 45.05
N ASP A 868 9.07 22.46 45.56
CA ASP A 868 10.34 22.17 44.89
C ASP A 868 10.55 20.67 44.64
N THR A 869 9.93 19.78 45.43
CA THR A 869 10.06 18.33 45.19
C THR A 869 9.31 17.89 43.94
N VAL A 870 8.15 18.49 43.65
CA VAL A 870 7.40 18.26 42.40
C VAL A 870 8.20 18.81 41.24
N LYS A 871 8.76 20.02 41.38
CA LYS A 871 9.62 20.65 40.37
C LYS A 871 10.84 19.79 40.04
N ASP A 872 11.53 19.27 41.06
CA ASP A 872 12.69 18.40 40.89
C ASP A 872 12.33 17.09 40.20
N ILE A 873 11.12 16.55 40.41
CA ILE A 873 10.66 15.32 39.76
C ILE A 873 10.38 15.55 38.28
N ILE A 874 9.63 16.59 37.93
CA ILE A 874 9.23 16.85 36.53
C ILE A 874 10.41 17.27 35.66
N GLN A 875 11.49 17.77 36.26
CA GLN A 875 12.73 18.14 35.57
C GLN A 875 13.69 16.96 35.31
N ARG A 876 13.43 15.76 35.87
CA ARG A 876 14.30 14.59 35.64
C ARG A 876 14.27 14.14 34.18
N ASP A 877 15.41 13.74 33.65
CA ASP A 877 15.55 13.21 32.29
C ASP A 877 14.67 11.98 32.04
N ASN A 878 14.44 11.18 33.09
CA ASN A 878 13.59 9.99 33.03
C ASN A 878 12.13 10.25 33.43
N PHE A 879 11.68 11.50 33.61
CA PHE A 879 10.26 11.78 33.81
C PHE A 879 9.50 11.56 32.50
N GLY A 880 8.44 10.74 32.53
CA GLY A 880 7.62 10.40 31.37
C GLY A 880 6.30 11.19 31.27
N GLY A 881 5.86 11.78 32.37
CA GLY A 881 4.55 12.42 32.49
C GLY A 881 3.96 12.18 33.87
N ALA A 882 2.87 12.87 34.19
CA ALA A 882 2.17 12.67 35.45
C ALA A 882 0.67 12.93 35.36
N SER A 883 -0.12 12.18 36.11
CA SER A 883 -1.46 12.61 36.50
C SER A 883 -1.36 13.57 37.69
N VAL A 884 -2.29 14.50 37.78
CA VAL A 884 -2.36 15.50 38.84
C VAL A 884 -3.78 15.49 39.39
N THR A 885 -3.89 15.24 40.69
CA THR A 885 -5.19 15.19 41.37
C THR A 885 -5.28 16.21 42.50
N PHE A 886 -6.39 16.18 43.24
CA PHE A 886 -6.67 17.12 44.33
C PHE A 886 -5.48 17.23 45.31
N PRO A 887 -5.10 18.45 45.75
CA PRO A 887 -5.65 19.78 45.39
C PRO A 887 -4.88 20.49 44.24
N HIS A 888 -3.99 19.82 43.53
CA HIS A 888 -2.91 20.46 42.76
C HIS A 888 -3.27 20.89 41.33
N LYS A 889 -4.45 20.51 40.83
CA LYS A 889 -4.87 20.74 39.43
C LYS A 889 -4.86 22.21 38.97
N LEU A 890 -5.00 23.15 39.90
CA LEU A 890 -4.99 24.60 39.59
C LEU A 890 -3.60 25.24 39.71
N GLN A 891 -2.63 24.55 40.30
CA GLN A 891 -1.32 25.11 40.64
C GLN A 891 -0.21 24.57 39.74
N ILE A 892 -0.30 23.30 39.32
CA ILE A 892 0.76 22.61 38.59
C ILE A 892 1.14 23.28 37.26
N GLY A 893 0.17 23.92 36.57
CA GLY A 893 0.40 24.57 35.28
C GLY A 893 1.48 25.66 35.32
N ARG A 894 1.76 26.24 36.50
CA ARG A 894 2.82 27.25 36.69
C ARG A 894 4.25 26.69 36.55
N LEU A 895 4.41 25.37 36.63
CA LEU A 895 5.69 24.68 36.50
C LEU A 895 5.92 24.09 35.10
N LEU A 896 4.98 24.28 34.18
CA LEU A 896 5.00 23.70 32.83
C LEU A 896 5.38 24.77 31.81
N ASP A 897 5.95 24.34 30.67
CA ASP A 897 6.40 25.26 29.62
C ASP A 897 5.22 25.83 28.83
N SER A 898 4.18 25.01 28.64
CA SER A 898 2.92 25.41 28.02
C SER A 898 1.75 24.57 28.51
N VAL A 899 0.54 24.99 28.17
CA VAL A 899 -0.70 24.22 28.36
C VAL A 899 -1.44 24.12 27.04
N THR A 900 -2.18 23.04 26.83
CA THR A 900 -3.03 22.88 25.64
C THR A 900 -4.16 23.90 25.64
N ASP A 901 -4.70 24.24 24.46
CA ASP A 901 -5.89 25.08 24.32
C ASP A 901 -7.06 24.59 25.17
N PHE A 902 -7.17 23.27 25.36
CA PHE A 902 -8.21 22.65 26.18
C PHE A 902 -7.97 22.90 27.67
N ALA A 903 -6.76 22.64 28.16
CA ALA A 903 -6.42 22.87 29.56
C ALA A 903 -6.45 24.35 29.95
N ASP A 904 -6.08 25.25 29.02
CA ASP A 904 -6.20 26.70 29.18
C ASP A 904 -7.67 27.11 29.34
N LYS A 905 -8.54 26.68 28.42
CA LYS A 905 -10.00 26.94 28.49
C LYS A 905 -10.66 26.34 29.74
N ILE A 906 -10.14 25.24 30.26
CA ILE A 906 -10.62 24.63 31.50
C ILE A 906 -10.07 25.39 32.72
N GLY A 907 -8.88 25.97 32.63
CA GLY A 907 -8.17 26.60 33.74
C GLY A 907 -7.68 25.60 34.79
N ALA A 908 -7.49 24.33 34.42
CA ALA A 908 -6.98 23.29 35.30
C ALA A 908 -6.23 22.21 34.51
N VAL A 909 -5.11 21.73 35.06
CA VAL A 909 -4.27 20.67 34.47
C VAL A 909 -4.38 19.41 35.32
N ASN A 910 -4.78 18.30 34.70
CA ASN A 910 -4.78 16.96 35.32
C ASN A 910 -3.67 16.08 34.74
N THR A 911 -3.12 16.42 33.57
CA THR A 911 -2.18 15.56 32.85
C THR A 911 -0.96 16.37 32.44
N VAL A 912 0.22 15.92 32.83
CA VAL A 912 1.50 16.47 32.38
C VAL A 912 2.06 15.52 31.33
N VAL A 913 2.36 16.05 30.16
CA VAL A 913 2.92 15.34 29.02
C VAL A 913 4.32 15.88 28.74
N VAL A 914 5.26 14.99 28.42
CA VAL A 914 6.59 15.37 27.95
C VAL A 914 6.57 15.34 26.43
N ASP A 915 6.81 16.49 25.81
CA ASP A 915 6.84 16.69 24.36
C ASP A 915 8.24 17.14 23.91
N THR A 916 8.50 17.13 22.60
CA THR A 916 9.76 17.60 22.00
C THR A 916 9.45 18.64 20.93
N ASP A 917 10.05 19.83 21.01
CA ASP A 917 9.84 20.85 19.99
C ASP A 917 10.34 20.34 18.62
N PRO A 918 9.49 20.33 17.57
CA PRO A 918 9.84 19.76 16.27
C PRO A 918 10.89 20.57 15.49
N THR A 919 11.17 21.80 15.90
CA THR A 919 12.13 22.75 15.31
C THR A 919 13.47 22.77 16.05
N SER A 920 13.47 22.84 17.38
CA SER A 920 14.69 22.90 18.21
C SER A 920 15.13 21.56 18.76
N GLY A 921 14.24 20.56 18.80
CA GLY A 921 14.51 19.26 19.42
C GLY A 921 14.55 19.29 20.95
N GLU A 922 14.18 20.41 21.58
CA GLU A 922 14.22 20.57 23.04
C GLU A 922 13.00 19.95 23.73
N ARG A 923 13.24 19.37 24.91
CA ARG A 923 12.20 18.81 25.77
C ARG A 923 11.29 19.90 26.31
N ARG A 924 9.97 19.70 26.24
CA ARG A 924 8.95 20.57 26.82
C ARG A 924 7.97 19.80 27.69
N LEU A 925 7.49 20.44 28.74
CA LEU A 925 6.43 19.98 29.62
C LEU A 925 5.13 20.68 29.23
N VAL A 926 4.17 19.91 28.72
CA VAL A 926 2.87 20.41 28.28
C VAL A 926 1.80 19.94 29.25
N GLY A 927 1.01 20.89 29.77
CA GLY A 927 -0.14 20.60 30.62
C GLY A 927 -1.41 20.37 29.81
N ASP A 928 -2.10 19.28 30.08
CA ASP A 928 -3.40 18.94 29.50
C ASP A 928 -4.41 18.55 30.59
N ASN A 929 -5.67 18.33 30.21
CA ASN A 929 -6.72 17.88 31.11
C ASN A 929 -7.48 16.71 30.49
N THR A 930 -7.42 15.54 31.13
CA THR A 930 -8.16 14.35 30.68
C THR A 930 -9.39 14.04 31.52
N ASP A 931 -9.65 14.80 32.60
CA ASP A 931 -10.88 14.64 33.41
C ASP A 931 -12.12 14.89 32.53
N TRP A 932 -12.09 15.92 31.67
CA TRP A 932 -13.24 16.26 30.83
C TRP A 932 -13.55 15.15 29.80
N HIS A 933 -12.53 14.45 29.30
CA HIS A 933 -12.71 13.26 28.47
C HIS A 933 -13.39 12.14 29.26
N GLY A 934 -12.93 11.89 30.50
CA GLY A 934 -13.55 10.88 31.37
C GLY A 934 -15.02 11.15 31.64
N ILE A 935 -15.35 12.40 32.01
CA ILE A 935 -16.72 12.84 32.28
C ILE A 935 -17.58 12.74 31.01
N LYS A 936 -17.11 13.28 29.87
CA LYS A 936 -17.85 13.26 28.61
C LYS A 936 -18.15 11.84 28.14
N ARG A 937 -17.18 10.92 28.23
CA ARG A 937 -17.36 9.51 27.83
C ARG A 937 -18.33 8.77 28.76
N CYS A 938 -18.32 9.04 30.07
CA CYS A 938 -19.30 8.48 30.99
C CYS A 938 -20.72 8.96 30.65
N ILE A 939 -20.92 10.26 30.42
CA ILE A 939 -22.22 10.79 30.01
C ILE A 939 -22.65 10.19 28.66
N ALA A 940 -21.76 10.07 27.68
CA ALA A 940 -22.10 9.45 26.39
C ALA A 940 -22.52 7.97 26.54
N LYS A 941 -21.88 7.21 27.43
CA LYS A 941 -22.25 5.81 27.74
C LYS A 941 -23.57 5.68 28.49
N SER A 942 -24.17 6.78 28.95
CA SER A 942 -25.49 6.73 29.56
C SER A 942 -26.61 6.63 28.52
N GLU A 943 -26.30 6.81 27.23
CA GLU A 943 -27.23 6.74 26.10
C GLU A 943 -28.42 7.72 26.17
N LEU A 944 -28.28 8.79 26.97
CA LEU A 944 -29.28 9.85 27.05
C LEU A 944 -29.36 10.60 25.73
N GLN A 945 -30.57 10.64 25.16
CA GLN A 945 -30.88 11.40 23.95
C GLN A 945 -31.26 12.83 24.29
N ASP A 946 -31.02 13.73 23.34
CA ASP A 946 -31.40 15.15 23.39
C ASP A 946 -30.88 15.91 24.63
N LEU A 947 -29.56 15.87 24.84
CA LEU A 947 -28.93 16.60 25.94
C LEU A 947 -29.01 18.14 25.77
N GLN A 948 -29.24 18.65 24.55
CA GLN A 948 -29.31 20.10 24.29
C GLN A 948 -30.52 20.77 24.93
N SER A 949 -31.61 20.02 25.10
CA SER A 949 -32.83 20.45 25.80
C SER A 949 -32.77 20.21 27.31
N SER A 950 -31.62 19.74 27.85
CA SER A 950 -31.44 19.44 29.27
C SER A 950 -30.65 20.52 30.01
N ALA A 951 -30.79 20.56 31.33
CA ALA A 951 -29.92 21.29 32.25
C ALA A 951 -28.92 20.32 32.92
N ALA A 952 -27.78 20.86 33.36
CA ALA A 952 -26.79 20.12 34.13
C ALA A 952 -26.50 20.77 35.49
N LEU A 953 -26.19 19.97 36.50
CA LEU A 953 -25.72 20.41 37.82
C LEU A 953 -24.26 19.99 38.00
N VAL A 954 -23.40 20.92 38.36
CA VAL A 954 -22.02 20.68 38.78
C VAL A 954 -21.88 21.05 40.25
N LEU A 955 -21.52 20.08 41.09
CA LEU A 955 -21.30 20.30 42.52
C LEU A 955 -19.80 20.50 42.80
N GLY A 956 -19.44 21.70 43.25
CA GLY A 956 -18.08 22.15 43.52
C GLY A 956 -17.57 23.20 42.54
N ALA A 957 -16.45 23.83 42.86
CA ALA A 957 -15.79 24.86 42.01
C ALA A 957 -14.27 24.63 41.83
N GLY A 958 -13.82 23.39 42.02
CA GLY A 958 -12.42 22.97 41.87
C GLY A 958 -12.03 22.55 40.44
N GLY A 959 -10.82 21.99 40.27
CA GLY A 959 -10.33 21.58 38.95
C GLY A 959 -11.19 20.51 38.24
N ALA A 960 -11.78 19.58 38.98
CA ALA A 960 -12.72 18.60 38.41
C ALA A 960 -14.06 19.25 37.97
N ALA A 961 -14.56 20.20 38.75
CA ALA A 961 -15.79 20.95 38.39
C ALA A 961 -15.60 21.78 37.12
N ARG A 962 -14.42 22.38 36.95
CA ARG A 962 -14.04 23.08 35.71
C ARG A 962 -14.03 22.14 34.50
N ALA A 963 -13.46 20.95 34.65
CA ALA A 963 -13.48 19.93 33.60
C ALA A 963 -14.91 19.44 33.30
N ALA A 964 -15.78 19.35 34.31
CA ALA A 964 -17.19 19.02 34.15
C ALA A 964 -17.95 20.08 33.33
N CYS A 965 -17.80 21.37 33.66
CA CYS A 965 -18.40 22.47 32.90
C CYS A 965 -17.96 22.44 31.43
N PHE A 966 -16.68 22.18 31.16
CA PHE A 966 -16.17 22.02 29.80
C PHE A 966 -16.80 20.81 29.08
N ALA A 967 -16.85 19.64 29.72
CA ALA A 967 -17.46 18.44 29.15
C ALA A 967 -18.95 18.65 28.81
N ILE A 968 -19.69 19.30 29.71
CA ILE A 968 -21.10 19.65 29.56
C ILE A 968 -21.32 20.59 28.36
N ARG A 969 -20.47 21.62 28.21
CA ARG A 969 -20.50 22.53 27.06
C ARG A 969 -20.26 21.79 25.75
N GLU A 970 -19.27 20.90 25.71
CA GLU A 970 -18.96 20.08 24.52
C GLU A 970 -20.05 19.05 24.18
N LEU A 971 -20.99 18.79 25.10
CA LEU A 971 -22.19 17.98 24.88
C LEU A 971 -23.40 18.82 24.44
N GLY A 972 -23.25 20.14 24.31
CA GLY A 972 -24.29 21.05 23.84
C GLY A 972 -25.31 21.50 24.89
N ILE A 973 -25.07 21.19 26.17
CA ILE A 973 -25.93 21.64 27.28
C ILE A 973 -25.65 23.12 27.54
N SER A 974 -26.72 23.92 27.56
CA SER A 974 -26.63 25.40 27.61
C SER A 974 -27.02 26.01 28.96
N GLU A 975 -27.69 25.24 29.83
CA GLU A 975 -28.10 25.64 31.18
C GLU A 975 -27.31 24.82 32.21
N VAL A 976 -26.53 25.50 33.05
CA VAL A 976 -25.69 24.85 34.07
C VAL A 976 -25.89 25.49 35.43
N LEU A 977 -26.20 24.65 36.42
CA LEU A 977 -26.24 25.00 37.83
C LEU A 977 -24.91 24.65 38.46
N ILE A 978 -24.31 25.60 39.15
CA ILE A 978 -23.08 25.39 39.91
C ILE A 978 -23.42 25.57 41.38
N VAL A 979 -23.27 24.51 42.16
CA VAL A 979 -23.48 24.55 43.61
C VAL A 979 -22.13 24.47 44.30
N ASN A 980 -21.79 25.46 45.12
CA ASN A 980 -20.56 25.45 45.88
C ASN A 980 -20.70 26.29 47.15
N ARG A 981 -20.22 25.77 48.29
CA ARG A 981 -20.28 26.43 49.62
C ARG A 981 -19.69 27.84 49.70
N THR A 982 -18.92 28.24 48.68
CA THR A 982 -18.31 29.56 48.58
C THR A 982 -18.71 30.15 47.23
N ALA A 983 -19.74 31.00 47.20
CA ALA A 983 -20.32 31.52 45.96
C ALA A 983 -19.28 32.22 45.08
N SER A 984 -18.35 33.00 45.66
CA SER A 984 -17.32 33.71 44.90
C SER A 984 -16.48 32.77 44.01
N LYS A 985 -16.11 31.58 44.49
CA LYS A 985 -15.36 30.59 43.69
C LYS A 985 -16.18 30.02 42.52
N ALA A 986 -17.49 29.88 42.71
CA ALA A 986 -18.39 29.42 41.66
C ALA A 986 -18.64 30.52 40.61
N TYR A 987 -18.78 31.78 41.03
CA TYR A 987 -18.82 32.93 40.11
C TYR A 987 -17.51 33.09 39.33
N ASP A 988 -16.36 32.99 39.99
CA ASP A 988 -15.05 33.00 39.32
C ASP A 988 -14.92 31.87 38.30
N MET A 989 -15.46 30.69 38.60
CA MET A 989 -15.53 29.58 37.65
C MET A 989 -16.45 29.91 36.47
N ALA A 990 -17.68 30.40 36.74
CA ALA A 990 -18.68 30.73 35.74
C ALA A 990 -18.21 31.78 34.72
N ILE A 991 -17.53 32.84 35.16
CA ILE A 991 -16.99 33.91 34.30
C ILE A 991 -15.97 33.35 33.28
N ASN A 992 -15.23 32.31 33.66
CA ASN A 992 -14.21 31.69 32.81
C ASN A 992 -14.77 30.71 31.77
N PHE A 993 -16.10 30.50 31.70
CA PHE A 993 -16.76 29.64 30.71
C PHE A 993 -17.80 30.41 29.86
N PRO A 994 -17.38 31.32 28.95
CA PRO A 994 -18.29 32.16 28.16
C PRO A 994 -19.17 31.40 27.14
N GLY A 995 -18.97 30.09 27.00
CA GLY A 995 -19.72 29.23 26.05
C GLY A 995 -20.97 28.55 26.64
N ILE A 996 -21.25 28.72 27.92
CA ILE A 996 -22.51 28.27 28.55
C ILE A 996 -23.45 29.48 28.60
N LYS A 997 -24.64 29.36 28.01
CA LYS A 997 -25.57 30.51 27.82
C LYS A 997 -26.19 30.98 29.13
N GLU A 998 -26.52 30.04 30.01
CA GLU A 998 -27.21 30.29 31.28
C GLU A 998 -26.49 29.55 32.41
N VAL A 999 -25.88 30.31 33.33
CA VAL A 999 -25.18 29.76 34.50
C VAL A 999 -25.79 30.31 35.78
N HIS A 1000 -26.25 29.41 36.65
CA HIS A 1000 -26.87 29.75 37.93
C HIS A 1000 -25.98 29.26 39.07
N VAL A 1001 -25.66 30.14 40.01
CA VAL A 1001 -24.76 29.84 41.14
C VAL A 1001 -25.56 29.80 42.43
N PHE A 1002 -25.38 28.75 43.22
CA PHE A 1002 -26.03 28.56 44.53
C PHE A 1002 -25.01 28.12 45.59
N GLU A 1003 -25.28 28.43 46.85
CA GLU A 1003 -24.42 28.01 47.96
C GLU A 1003 -24.80 26.60 48.46
N THR A 1004 -26.07 26.22 48.33
CA THR A 1004 -26.62 24.93 48.77
C THR A 1004 -27.43 24.21 47.68
N LEU A 1005 -27.59 22.89 47.82
CA LEU A 1005 -28.43 22.10 46.89
C LEU A 1005 -29.91 22.43 47.08
N GLU A 1006 -30.33 22.73 48.31
CA GLU A 1006 -31.69 23.15 48.64
C GLU A 1006 -32.09 24.44 47.92
N GLU A 1007 -31.21 25.45 47.89
CA GLU A 1007 -31.45 26.68 47.14
C GLU A 1007 -31.64 26.41 45.65
N ALA A 1008 -30.78 25.59 45.05
CA ALA A 1008 -30.87 25.21 43.64
C ALA A 1008 -32.18 24.49 43.33
N VAL A 1009 -32.67 23.64 44.23
CA VAL A 1009 -33.95 22.93 44.07
C VAL A 1009 -35.14 23.87 44.25
N VAL A 1010 -35.13 24.74 45.25
CA VAL A 1010 -36.20 25.71 45.51
C VAL A 1010 -36.34 26.71 44.37
N ASP A 1011 -35.23 27.22 43.83
CA ASP A 1011 -35.24 28.11 42.66
C ASP A 1011 -35.92 27.45 41.46
N ARG A 1012 -35.52 26.20 41.15
CA ARG A 1012 -36.11 25.43 40.05
C ARG A 1012 -37.59 25.10 40.26
N GLN A 1013 -38.04 24.92 41.50
CA GLN A 1013 -39.46 24.71 41.82
C GLN A 1013 -40.31 25.96 41.59
N ARG A 1014 -39.74 27.17 41.71
CA ARG A 1014 -40.47 28.43 41.48
C ARG A 1014 -40.75 28.72 40.01
N HIS A 1015 -39.98 28.15 39.09
CA HIS A 1015 -40.02 28.45 37.65
C HIS A 1015 -40.76 27.39 36.80
N ASP A 1016 -41.75 26.72 37.39
CA ASP A 1016 -42.30 25.36 37.08
C ASP A 1016 -42.84 25.04 35.66
N ALA A 1017 -42.72 25.93 34.66
CA ALA A 1017 -43.21 25.68 33.29
C ALA A 1017 -42.21 26.00 32.16
N SER A 1018 -41.05 26.62 32.43
CA SER A 1018 -40.12 27.09 31.37
C SER A 1018 -38.67 26.65 31.53
N VAL A 1019 -38.33 25.85 32.55
CA VAL A 1019 -36.94 25.45 32.85
C VAL A 1019 -36.66 24.06 32.28
N LYS A 1020 -35.49 23.87 31.67
CA LYS A 1020 -35.08 22.59 31.07
C LYS A 1020 -34.97 21.50 32.13
N PRO A 1021 -35.32 20.23 31.87
CA PRO A 1021 -35.18 19.17 32.86
C PRO A 1021 -33.71 18.95 33.26
N LEU A 1022 -33.44 18.82 34.55
CA LEU A 1022 -32.11 18.48 35.06
C LEU A 1022 -31.86 17.00 34.83
N ARG A 1023 -30.99 16.67 33.86
CA ARG A 1023 -30.72 15.27 33.44
C ARG A 1023 -29.26 14.87 33.57
N VAL A 1024 -28.37 15.80 33.92
CA VAL A 1024 -26.94 15.53 34.12
C VAL A 1024 -26.51 16.11 35.46
N VAL A 1025 -25.96 15.27 36.34
CA VAL A 1025 -25.36 15.70 37.62
C VAL A 1025 -23.92 15.25 37.65
N VAL A 1026 -22.98 16.16 37.90
CA VAL A 1026 -21.55 15.84 38.09
C VAL A 1026 -21.12 16.27 39.48
N ALA A 1027 -20.89 15.30 40.36
CA ALA A 1027 -20.44 15.54 41.73
C ALA A 1027 -18.91 15.62 41.78
N CYS A 1028 -18.36 16.79 42.12
CA CYS A 1028 -16.92 17.06 42.11
C CYS A 1028 -16.35 17.41 43.50
N VAL A 1029 -17.08 17.06 44.57
CA VAL A 1029 -16.69 17.31 45.97
C VAL A 1029 -16.21 16.03 46.64
N PRO A 1030 -15.36 16.11 47.68
CA PRO A 1030 -15.07 14.97 48.53
C PRO A 1030 -16.36 14.36 49.10
N ALA A 1031 -16.46 13.04 49.15
CA ALA A 1031 -17.69 12.38 49.59
C ALA A 1031 -18.02 12.65 51.07
N ASP A 1032 -17.01 12.86 51.91
CA ASP A 1032 -17.18 13.18 53.34
C ASP A 1032 -17.80 14.57 53.57
N ASP A 1033 -17.76 15.46 52.57
CA ASP A 1033 -18.34 16.80 52.65
C ASP A 1033 -19.87 16.80 52.41
N LEU A 1034 -20.43 15.70 51.87
CA LEU A 1034 -21.84 15.62 51.47
C LEU A 1034 -22.51 14.28 51.82
N GLY A 1035 -23.08 14.21 53.03
CA GLY A 1035 -23.93 13.10 53.47
C GLY A 1035 -25.28 13.06 52.73
N SER A 1036 -25.90 11.88 52.65
CA SER A 1036 -27.17 11.66 51.93
C SER A 1036 -28.32 12.51 52.47
N GLU A 1037 -28.28 12.88 53.76
CA GLU A 1037 -29.27 13.71 54.43
C GLU A 1037 -29.30 15.17 53.95
N LYS A 1038 -28.23 15.62 53.26
CA LYS A 1038 -28.09 16.97 52.70
C LYS A 1038 -28.38 17.04 51.19
N ILE A 1039 -28.99 15.98 50.64
CA ILE A 1039 -29.21 15.83 49.20
C ILE A 1039 -30.72 15.75 48.98
N PRO A 1040 -31.36 16.81 48.46
CA PRO A 1040 -32.79 16.80 48.23
C PRO A 1040 -33.17 15.76 47.17
N ALA A 1041 -34.04 14.80 47.50
CA ALA A 1041 -34.52 13.79 46.54
C ALA A 1041 -35.22 14.41 45.32
N ALA A 1042 -35.78 15.62 45.48
CA ALA A 1042 -36.37 16.41 44.40
C ALA A 1042 -35.39 16.73 43.25
N LEU A 1043 -34.09 16.61 43.47
CA LEU A 1043 -33.05 16.77 42.45
C LEU A 1043 -33.17 15.72 41.32
N PHE A 1044 -33.62 14.51 41.67
CA PHE A 1044 -33.71 13.36 40.77
C PHE A 1044 -35.14 13.02 40.35
N SER A 1045 -36.15 13.59 41.02
CA SER A 1045 -37.56 13.19 40.85
C SER A 1045 -38.31 13.86 39.70
N ARG A 1046 -37.77 14.94 39.10
CA ARG A 1046 -38.47 15.71 38.05
C ARG A 1046 -38.21 15.24 36.61
N ALA A 1047 -37.16 14.46 36.39
CA ALA A 1047 -36.82 13.91 35.09
C ALA A 1047 -37.05 12.41 35.09
N ASP A 1048 -37.66 11.89 34.02
CA ASP A 1048 -37.90 10.44 33.85
C ASP A 1048 -36.60 9.64 33.72
N SER A 1049 -35.51 10.30 33.29
CA SER A 1049 -34.17 9.69 33.19
C SER A 1049 -33.07 10.73 33.27
N GLY A 1050 -31.93 10.34 33.85
CA GLY A 1050 -30.76 11.19 34.01
C GLY A 1050 -29.47 10.40 34.23
N VAL A 1051 -28.35 11.11 34.30
CA VAL A 1051 -27.03 10.55 34.56
C VAL A 1051 -26.36 11.28 35.71
N LEU A 1052 -25.84 10.50 36.67
CA LEU A 1052 -24.96 10.97 37.73
C LEU A 1052 -23.53 10.52 37.41
N VAL A 1053 -22.59 11.46 37.35
CA VAL A 1053 -21.16 11.19 37.28
C VAL A 1053 -20.53 11.63 38.61
N GLU A 1054 -20.11 10.67 39.41
CA GLU A 1054 -19.41 10.90 40.66
C GLU A 1054 -17.90 10.94 40.40
N MET A 1055 -17.22 11.99 40.86
CA MET A 1055 -15.75 12.10 40.77
C MET A 1055 -15.05 11.54 42.00
N ALA A 1056 -15.75 11.41 43.14
CA ALA A 1056 -15.22 10.76 44.32
C ALA A 1056 -15.11 9.25 44.13
N TYR A 1057 -13.95 8.68 44.49
CA TYR A 1057 -13.69 7.24 44.37
C TYR A 1057 -13.85 6.50 45.71
N ARG A 1058 -14.02 7.23 46.82
CA ARG A 1058 -14.25 6.69 48.17
C ARG A 1058 -15.23 7.58 48.94
N PRO A 1059 -16.17 6.99 49.71
CA PRO A 1059 -16.48 5.56 49.81
C PRO A 1059 -17.09 4.99 48.51
N GLN A 1060 -17.27 3.66 48.42
CA GLN A 1060 -17.78 3.00 47.20
C GLN A 1060 -19.17 3.48 46.76
N VAL A 1061 -19.99 3.88 47.73
CA VAL A 1061 -21.31 4.49 47.51
C VAL A 1061 -21.31 5.81 48.28
N THR A 1062 -21.31 6.92 47.55
CA THR A 1062 -21.43 8.27 48.14
C THR A 1062 -22.87 8.59 48.49
N GLY A 1063 -23.11 9.61 49.31
CA GLY A 1063 -24.47 10.08 49.59
C GLY A 1063 -25.24 10.43 48.32
N MET A 1064 -24.57 11.06 47.34
CA MET A 1064 -25.16 11.44 46.05
C MET A 1064 -25.56 10.21 45.22
N MET A 1065 -24.69 9.20 45.19
CA MET A 1065 -25.01 7.93 44.52
C MET A 1065 -26.15 7.19 45.20
N PHE A 1066 -26.19 7.17 46.53
CA PHE A 1066 -27.27 6.52 47.28
C PHE A 1066 -28.61 7.16 46.93
N VAL A 1067 -28.72 8.49 47.02
CA VAL A 1067 -29.98 9.19 46.72
C VAL A 1067 -30.37 9.04 45.25
N ALA A 1068 -29.43 9.12 44.31
CA ALA A 1068 -29.70 8.88 42.89
C ALA A 1068 -30.19 7.45 42.62
N SER A 1069 -29.66 6.45 43.34
CA SER A 1069 -30.02 5.04 43.14
C SER A 1069 -31.45 4.69 43.54
N LEU A 1070 -32.12 5.57 44.29
CA LEU A 1070 -33.53 5.43 44.65
C LEU A 1070 -34.48 5.75 43.48
N HIS A 1071 -33.96 6.17 42.32
CA HIS A 1071 -34.74 6.58 41.15
C HIS A 1071 -34.39 5.71 39.92
N GLU A 1072 -35.32 4.87 39.47
CA GLU A 1072 -35.10 3.80 38.46
C GLU A 1072 -34.67 4.29 37.06
N GLY A 1073 -34.76 5.59 36.77
CA GLY A 1073 -34.32 6.20 35.50
C GLY A 1073 -32.90 6.79 35.50
N TRP A 1074 -32.19 6.75 36.63
CA TRP A 1074 -30.89 7.41 36.78
C TRP A 1074 -29.72 6.44 36.65
N ARG A 1075 -28.85 6.71 35.67
CA ARG A 1075 -27.63 5.94 35.47
C ARG A 1075 -26.47 6.55 36.25
N ILE A 1076 -25.80 5.74 37.07
CA ILE A 1076 -24.73 6.18 37.95
C ILE A 1076 -23.38 5.69 37.43
N PHE A 1077 -22.46 6.63 37.18
CA PHE A 1077 -21.05 6.38 36.95
C PHE A 1077 -20.27 6.80 38.19
N ARG A 1078 -19.48 5.88 38.73
CA ARG A 1078 -18.68 6.04 39.94
C ARG A 1078 -17.34 6.70 39.61
N GLY A 1079 -16.64 7.19 40.64
CA GLY A 1079 -15.30 7.75 40.46
C GLY A 1079 -14.30 6.80 39.80
N VAL A 1080 -14.44 5.48 40.00
CA VAL A 1080 -13.61 4.47 39.32
C VAL A 1080 -13.92 4.35 37.82
N ASP A 1081 -15.17 4.57 37.41
CA ASP A 1081 -15.58 4.48 36.01
C ASP A 1081 -15.05 5.70 35.23
N VAL A 1082 -15.03 6.88 35.87
CA VAL A 1082 -14.37 8.09 35.32
C VAL A 1082 -12.85 7.92 35.30
N LEU A 1083 -12.27 7.32 36.35
CA LEU A 1083 -10.84 7.04 36.45
C LEU A 1083 -10.34 6.19 35.27
N GLU A 1084 -11.07 5.15 34.88
CA GLU A 1084 -10.73 4.34 33.70
C GLU A 1084 -10.63 5.22 32.45
N GLU A 1085 -11.68 5.97 32.16
CA GLU A 1085 -11.79 6.73 30.91
C GLU A 1085 -10.74 7.84 30.79
N GLN A 1086 -10.44 8.53 31.90
CA GLN A 1086 -9.35 9.50 31.90
C GLN A 1086 -7.97 8.83 31.81
N ALA A 1087 -7.79 7.66 32.44
CA ALA A 1087 -6.51 6.94 32.41
C ALA A 1087 -6.19 6.41 31.01
N TYR A 1088 -7.21 6.00 30.23
CA TYR A 1088 -7.01 5.61 28.83
C TYR A 1088 -6.51 6.80 28.00
N ALA A 1089 -7.13 7.97 28.15
CA ALA A 1089 -6.69 9.19 27.46
C ALA A 1089 -5.26 9.59 27.86
N GLN A 1090 -4.93 9.52 29.16
CA GLN A 1090 -3.58 9.77 29.65
C GLN A 1090 -2.56 8.80 29.07
N PHE A 1091 -2.90 7.52 29.04
CA PHE A 1091 -2.04 6.47 28.50
C PHE A 1091 -1.75 6.70 27.01
N GLU A 1092 -2.76 7.06 26.23
CA GLU A 1092 -2.63 7.39 24.81
C GLU A 1092 -1.74 8.62 24.59
N LEU A 1093 -1.94 9.69 25.37
CA LEU A 1093 -1.12 10.90 25.32
C LEU A 1093 0.35 10.63 25.65
N TRP A 1094 0.64 9.79 26.64
CA TRP A 1094 2.01 9.49 27.05
C TRP A 1094 2.75 8.51 26.13
N THR A 1095 2.03 7.58 25.52
CA THR A 1095 2.66 6.47 24.78
C THR A 1095 2.54 6.60 23.27
N GLY A 1096 1.63 7.43 22.76
CA GLY A 1096 1.27 7.48 21.35
C GLY A 1096 0.58 6.20 20.83
N ARG A 1097 0.19 5.29 21.72
CA ARG A 1097 -0.44 4.00 21.40
C ARG A 1097 -1.84 3.94 22.00
N LYS A 1098 -2.77 3.25 21.31
CA LYS A 1098 -4.11 2.95 21.86
C LYS A 1098 -3.97 2.22 23.20
N ALA A 1099 -4.73 2.66 24.20
CA ALA A 1099 -4.74 2.01 25.50
C ALA A 1099 -5.32 0.57 25.39
N PRO A 1100 -4.70 -0.47 25.97
CA PRO A 1100 -5.26 -1.82 26.03
C PRO A 1100 -6.39 -1.87 27.07
N MET A 1101 -7.53 -1.26 26.72
CA MET A 1101 -8.61 -0.94 27.66
C MET A 1101 -9.15 -2.17 28.38
N GLU A 1102 -9.30 -3.31 27.69
CA GLU A 1102 -9.85 -4.54 28.29
C GLU A 1102 -8.96 -5.09 29.41
N VAL A 1103 -7.64 -5.18 29.16
CA VAL A 1103 -6.67 -5.71 30.13
C VAL A 1103 -6.51 -4.75 31.31
N MET A 1104 -6.45 -3.44 31.04
CA MET A 1104 -6.39 -2.41 32.07
C MET A 1104 -7.65 -2.45 32.97
N ARG A 1105 -8.84 -2.52 32.36
CA ARG A 1105 -10.12 -2.65 33.08
C ARG A 1105 -10.16 -3.92 33.94
N ALA A 1106 -9.80 -5.07 33.36
CA ALA A 1106 -9.79 -6.34 34.08
C ALA A 1106 -8.86 -6.30 35.30
N ALA A 1107 -7.67 -5.73 35.16
CA ALA A 1107 -6.72 -5.57 36.27
C ALA A 1107 -7.25 -4.64 37.37
N MET A 1108 -7.92 -3.55 37.01
CA MET A 1108 -8.53 -2.65 37.99
C MET A 1108 -9.68 -3.32 38.73
N GLN A 1109 -10.56 -4.04 38.03
CA GLN A 1109 -11.67 -4.78 38.64
C GLN A 1109 -11.18 -5.88 39.59
N ALA A 1110 -10.12 -6.62 39.20
CA ALA A 1110 -9.48 -7.59 40.09
C ALA A 1110 -8.97 -6.92 41.37
N LYS A 1111 -8.34 -5.74 41.23
CA LYS A 1111 -7.80 -5.00 42.39
C LYS A 1111 -8.87 -4.45 43.31
N ILE A 1112 -10.02 -4.04 42.76
CA ILE A 1112 -11.18 -3.62 43.54
C ILE A 1112 -11.71 -4.79 44.39
N LYS A 1113 -11.90 -5.97 43.79
CA LYS A 1113 -12.35 -7.18 44.49
C LYS A 1113 -11.38 -7.61 45.60
N GLU A 1114 -10.07 -7.55 45.35
CA GLU A 1114 -9.05 -7.82 46.38
C GLU A 1114 -9.19 -6.88 47.58
N ASN A 1115 -9.37 -5.58 47.33
CA ASN A 1115 -9.51 -4.58 48.39
C ASN A 1115 -10.81 -4.80 49.18
N GLU A 1116 -11.91 -5.19 48.54
CA GLU A 1116 -13.18 -5.52 49.21
C GLU A 1116 -13.05 -6.73 50.15
N GLN A 1117 -12.39 -7.79 49.69
CA GLN A 1117 -12.12 -8.99 50.50
C GLN A 1117 -11.21 -8.70 51.71
N ALA A 1118 -10.17 -7.88 51.52
CA ALA A 1118 -9.25 -7.47 52.60
C ALA A 1118 -9.90 -6.56 53.66
N THR A 1119 -10.99 -5.87 53.29
CA THR A 1119 -11.76 -5.00 54.21
C THR A 1119 -12.86 -5.77 54.93
N SER A 1120 -13.31 -6.91 54.37
CA SER A 1120 -14.34 -7.79 54.96
C SER A 1120 -13.77 -8.86 55.92
N SER A 1121 -12.43 -8.98 55.96
CA SER A 1121 -11.67 -9.91 56.82
C SER A 1121 -10.93 -9.19 57.97
N LYS A 1122 -11.17 -7.89 58.13
CA LYS A 1122 -10.83 -7.08 59.31
C LYS A 1122 -12.12 -6.63 59.98
#